data_AF-A0A962KLG2-F1
#
_entry.id   AF-A0A962KLG2-F1
#
_cell.length_a   1.000
_cell.length_b   1.000
_cell.length_c   1.000
_cell.angle_alpha   90.00
_cell.angle_beta   90.00
_cell.angle_gamma   90.00
#
_symmetry.space_group_name_H-M   'P 1'
#
loop_
_entity.id
_entity.type
_entity.pdbx_description
1 polymer ?
#
loop_
_entity_poly.entity_id
_entity_poly.type
_entity_poly.pdbx_seq_one_letter_code
_entity_poly.pdbx_strand_id
1 'polypeptide(L)'
;MNRFNLTFRGEFLPGQDRERAKLRFAQLFGIDDRTRLDSFFSGRTVILRRNLDRKTAAEYYAKLRELGVHAQLVKVSAPEAANTALRKAENEKRAAERKVARQQAQREAAQQAERERAERGEQQRIAVQQAAQRKAERAERKQQEAREAARRQEQERRRAAEQAAQRAAERERRAAQHREQAAQRRAMEEQAISRGAQALSRQVALKPVSARVKTRLETPRGADRAHDHSDPGAPNLYALQPFRNTPAVRERAAQARQRLRRAVVVAFVASAALLLLAGAYLQRATAPPDMRIAASAVEPGSGPLLLVAGRLLRHDRSGRGTQTIALRDMGLATLQAPLVFDATGYLLAPGRLAAGDPAAAGDASARLLRCDLDQRKCRPVSGELDGRHISGLALHPLSGDLFVADAGAGRIVRIGADGQRLGQAAVPLVQHPALRLAAGLLFTNSVNGPAISVFRYDAAAFGQQLDEILLLPAAMAITEHTRVRDFIRVDGDWWVILYTADPGAATPEGGVFRFDAQGKYLGRIDGPPHSRPRQLLNWAGKVLIRDADATTLQRFSAAGTPEAPLRSDLLQHLHAREQRAAALTALAWHTALIVLLLLTLGAAGTAYLQRARSLVYKSKRERGAEPIDAIAASVRWLPSLADRQRRLARTAAGYGLVALVLLALGIAARISSAHLLAALLALSGPAAALWLLYRGSPGHIGTAGGQLVLVDHRGVYHFGADARLLHRGPFLMIDDVVLFSGNCLLPAFPSRRLREQVAPLVGGGIRVDRKTVAVRLLQSRHPLAVGAAATLAAVLLALLVLCVSAPF
;
A
#
# COMPACT_ATOMS: atom_id res chain seq x y z
N MET A 1 74.62 39.49 -15.28
CA MET A 1 74.17 40.40 -16.36
C MET A 1 72.87 41.08 -15.94
N ASN A 2 72.78 42.40 -16.05
CA ASN A 2 71.58 43.17 -15.65
C ASN A 2 70.43 42.93 -16.65
N ARG A 3 69.28 42.49 -16.16
CA ARG A 3 68.04 42.32 -16.94
C ARG A 3 67.11 43.52 -16.69
N PHE A 4 66.41 43.97 -17.73
CA PHE A 4 65.55 45.15 -17.68
C PHE A 4 64.13 44.82 -18.14
N ASN A 5 63.15 45.44 -17.51
CA ASN A 5 61.77 45.49 -17.96
C ASN A 5 61.53 46.83 -18.65
N LEU A 6 60.93 46.79 -19.84
CA LEU A 6 60.53 47.99 -20.59
C LEU A 6 59.10 48.34 -20.21
N THR A 7 58.91 49.50 -19.60
CA THR A 7 57.60 49.98 -19.13
C THR A 7 57.16 51.22 -19.90
N PHE A 8 55.86 51.38 -20.08
CA PHE A 8 55.23 52.45 -20.85
C PHE A 8 54.01 52.99 -20.11
N ARG A 9 53.83 54.31 -20.10
CA ARG A 9 52.74 54.98 -19.35
C ARG A 9 51.73 55.71 -20.24
N GLY A 10 51.87 55.66 -21.57
CA GLY A 10 50.93 56.35 -22.47
C GLY A 10 51.26 57.82 -22.75
N GLU A 11 52.46 58.29 -22.39
CA GLU A 11 52.87 59.69 -22.54
C GLU A 11 53.54 59.95 -23.91
N PHE A 12 53.29 61.13 -24.51
CA PHE A 12 53.87 61.58 -25.78
C PHE A 12 54.93 62.67 -25.56
N LEU A 13 55.92 62.76 -26.46
CA LEU A 13 56.93 63.82 -26.47
C LEU A 13 56.35 65.15 -27.03
N PRO A 14 56.80 66.32 -26.54
CA PRO A 14 56.28 67.62 -26.95
C PRO A 14 56.57 67.90 -28.44
N GLY A 15 55.56 68.42 -29.16
CA GLY A 15 55.65 68.78 -30.58
C GLY A 15 55.34 67.66 -31.59
N GLN A 16 54.96 66.46 -31.14
CA GLN A 16 54.60 65.32 -32.00
C GLN A 16 53.08 65.21 -32.26
N ASP A 17 52.72 64.75 -33.45
CA ASP A 17 51.35 64.45 -33.85
C ASP A 17 50.87 63.13 -33.20
N ARG A 18 49.86 63.23 -32.34
CA ARG A 18 49.38 62.15 -31.46
C ARG A 18 48.79 60.97 -32.23
N GLU A 19 48.06 61.22 -33.31
CA GLU A 19 47.44 60.16 -34.10
C GLU A 19 48.50 59.39 -34.90
N ARG A 20 49.51 60.10 -35.43
CA ARG A 20 50.62 59.49 -36.15
C ARG A 20 51.53 58.66 -35.24
N ALA A 21 51.76 59.09 -34.00
CA ALA A 21 52.53 58.35 -33.01
C ALA A 21 51.81 57.05 -32.56
N LYS A 22 50.48 57.09 -32.33
CA LYS A 22 49.69 55.90 -32.00
C LYS A 22 49.72 54.83 -33.10
N LEU A 23 49.59 55.23 -34.36
CA LEU A 23 49.64 54.31 -35.50
C LEU A 23 51.00 53.61 -35.62
N ARG A 24 52.11 54.35 -35.47
CA ARG A 24 53.44 53.75 -35.52
C ARG A 24 53.75 52.87 -34.31
N PHE A 25 53.20 53.21 -33.13
CA PHE A 25 53.29 52.37 -31.94
C PHE A 25 52.55 51.04 -32.14
N ALA A 26 51.35 51.06 -32.71
CA ALA A 26 50.58 49.87 -33.04
C ALA A 26 51.35 48.96 -34.01
N GLN A 27 51.99 49.53 -35.03
CA GLN A 27 52.82 48.80 -35.99
C GLN A 27 54.06 48.15 -35.35
N LEU A 28 54.74 48.83 -34.42
CA LEU A 28 55.94 48.28 -33.75
C LEU A 28 55.61 47.04 -32.88
N PHE A 29 54.40 46.97 -32.33
CA PHE A 29 53.96 45.87 -31.46
C PHE A 29 52.94 44.91 -32.09
N GLY A 30 52.55 45.12 -33.36
CA GLY A 30 51.57 44.29 -34.06
C GLY A 30 50.19 44.30 -33.40
N ILE A 31 49.69 45.48 -33.04
CA ILE A 31 48.38 45.64 -32.40
C ILE A 31 47.36 46.11 -33.43
N ASP A 32 46.50 45.20 -33.90
CA ASP A 32 45.50 45.49 -34.94
C ASP A 32 44.16 46.00 -34.37
N ASP A 33 43.95 45.86 -33.06
CA ASP A 33 42.73 46.24 -32.36
C ASP A 33 42.83 47.66 -31.74
N ARG A 34 41.96 48.56 -32.21
CA ARG A 34 41.92 49.98 -31.82
C ARG A 34 41.56 50.17 -30.34
N THR A 35 40.68 49.34 -29.80
CA THR A 35 40.27 49.41 -28.38
C THR A 35 41.42 48.97 -27.46
N ARG A 36 42.18 47.97 -27.90
CA ARG A 36 43.37 47.50 -27.19
C ARG A 36 44.49 48.54 -27.26
N LEU A 37 44.68 49.19 -28.41
CA LEU A 37 45.65 50.28 -28.57
C LEU A 37 45.37 51.44 -27.60
N ASP A 38 44.13 51.90 -27.51
CA ASP A 38 43.75 53.01 -26.62
C ASP A 38 43.97 52.69 -25.13
N SER A 39 43.87 51.41 -24.74
CA SER A 39 44.17 50.98 -23.37
C SER A 39 45.64 51.20 -22.96
N PHE A 40 46.60 51.15 -23.90
CA PHE A 40 48.01 51.41 -23.61
C PHE A 40 48.31 52.91 -23.40
N PHE A 41 47.42 53.79 -23.86
CA PHE A 41 47.52 55.25 -23.68
C PHE A 41 46.61 55.76 -22.55
N SER A 42 46.11 54.87 -21.68
CA SER A 42 45.22 55.18 -20.55
C SER A 42 45.90 55.84 -19.33
N GLY A 43 47.20 56.12 -19.39
CA GLY A 43 47.99 56.68 -18.27
C GLY A 43 48.52 55.64 -17.27
N ARG A 44 48.14 54.36 -17.40
CA ARG A 44 48.60 53.27 -16.52
C ARG A 44 49.97 52.74 -16.95
N THR A 45 50.82 52.37 -15.99
CA THR A 45 52.13 51.77 -16.30
C THR A 45 51.95 50.33 -16.77
N VAL A 46 52.22 50.08 -18.05
CA VAL A 46 52.16 48.75 -18.65
C VAL A 46 53.58 48.27 -18.96
N ILE A 47 53.88 47.01 -18.63
CA ILE A 47 55.18 46.41 -18.96
C ILE A 47 55.07 45.82 -20.37
N LEU A 48 55.72 46.46 -21.35
CA LEU A 48 55.67 46.04 -22.75
C LEU A 48 56.46 44.76 -22.99
N ARG A 49 57.64 44.64 -22.37
CA ARG A 49 58.45 43.40 -22.39
C ARG A 49 59.26 43.24 -21.10
N ARG A 50 59.41 41.99 -20.65
CA ARG A 50 60.13 41.62 -19.42
C ARG A 50 61.46 40.91 -19.73
N ASN A 51 62.41 40.99 -18.80
CA ASN A 51 63.69 40.27 -18.84
C ASN A 51 64.56 40.54 -20.10
N LEU A 52 64.52 41.76 -20.63
CA LEU A 52 65.38 42.16 -21.75
C LEU A 52 66.84 42.28 -21.29
N ASP A 53 67.77 41.85 -22.13
CA ASP A 53 69.19 42.12 -21.97
C ASP A 53 69.49 43.58 -22.31
N ARG A 54 70.62 44.12 -21.83
CA ARG A 54 70.95 45.55 -21.91
C ARG A 54 70.94 46.10 -23.35
N LYS A 55 71.40 45.32 -24.33
CA LYS A 55 71.50 45.76 -25.73
C LYS A 55 70.11 45.88 -26.34
N THR A 56 69.32 44.79 -26.27
CA THR A 56 67.95 44.78 -26.78
C THR A 56 67.05 45.80 -26.07
N ALA A 57 67.22 45.97 -24.76
CA ALA A 57 66.45 46.93 -23.98
C ALA A 57 66.72 48.39 -24.40
N ALA A 58 67.97 48.73 -24.71
CA ALA A 58 68.34 50.04 -25.21
C ALA A 58 67.83 50.29 -26.64
N GLU A 59 67.89 49.27 -27.51
CA GLU A 59 67.36 49.36 -28.89
C GLU A 59 65.85 49.62 -28.92
N TYR A 60 65.07 48.91 -28.10
CA TYR A 60 63.63 49.16 -28.00
C TYR A 60 63.31 50.52 -27.38
N TYR A 61 64.08 50.97 -26.40
CA TYR A 61 63.92 52.29 -25.80
C TYR A 61 64.18 53.42 -26.82
N ALA A 62 65.24 53.29 -27.63
CA ALA A 62 65.55 54.25 -28.70
C ALA A 62 64.44 54.31 -29.75
N LYS A 63 63.97 53.14 -30.22
CA LYS A 63 62.86 53.06 -31.18
C LYS A 63 61.58 53.71 -30.65
N LEU A 64 61.23 53.48 -29.38
CA LEU A 64 60.05 54.10 -28.78
C LEU A 64 60.15 55.63 -28.71
N ARG A 65 61.35 56.16 -28.44
CA ARG A 65 61.59 57.60 -28.42
C ARG A 65 61.51 58.23 -29.81
N GLU A 66 62.01 57.56 -30.85
CA GLU A 66 61.86 57.96 -32.26
C GLU A 66 60.40 57.98 -32.72
N LEU A 67 59.56 57.13 -32.12
CA LEU A 67 58.11 57.11 -32.35
C LEU A 67 57.35 58.21 -31.62
N GLY A 68 58.04 59.07 -30.84
CA GLY A 68 57.42 60.20 -30.16
C GLY A 68 56.75 59.84 -28.83
N VAL A 69 57.04 58.67 -28.25
CA VAL A 69 56.43 58.20 -26.99
C VAL A 69 57.46 58.03 -25.86
N HIS A 70 57.05 58.27 -24.61
CA HIS A 70 57.91 58.19 -23.44
C HIS A 70 57.83 56.81 -22.77
N ALA A 71 58.96 56.10 -22.70
CA ALA A 71 59.10 54.78 -22.07
C ALA A 71 60.14 54.82 -20.95
N GLN A 72 60.17 53.82 -20.06
CA GLN A 72 61.12 53.73 -18.96
C GLN A 72 61.72 52.31 -18.87
N LEU A 73 63.01 52.22 -18.51
CA LEU A 73 63.71 50.96 -18.30
C LEU A 73 63.90 50.70 -16.80
N VAL A 74 63.34 49.61 -16.29
CA VAL A 74 63.42 49.22 -14.87
C VAL A 74 64.29 47.98 -14.72
N LYS A 75 65.36 48.04 -13.93
CA LYS A 75 66.27 46.91 -13.69
C LYS A 75 65.64 45.88 -12.74
N VAL A 76 65.66 44.60 -13.11
CA VAL A 76 65.13 43.50 -12.29
C VAL A 76 66.19 43.01 -11.31
N SER A 77 65.87 42.98 -10.02
CA SER A 77 66.76 42.52 -8.94
C SER A 77 66.86 40.99 -8.90
N ALA A 78 68.05 40.45 -8.62
CA ALA A 78 68.35 39.01 -8.64
C ALA A 78 67.48 38.06 -7.77
N PRO A 79 66.82 38.45 -6.66
CA PRO A 79 66.09 37.50 -5.80
C PRO A 79 64.78 36.97 -6.40
N GLU A 80 64.12 37.72 -7.29
CA GLU A 80 62.76 37.39 -7.77
C GLU A 80 62.75 36.33 -8.88
N ALA A 81 63.84 36.26 -9.66
CA ALA A 81 63.99 35.27 -10.72
C ALA A 81 64.31 33.86 -10.17
N ALA A 82 65.07 33.76 -9.08
CA ALA A 82 65.45 32.49 -8.46
C ALA A 82 64.27 31.81 -7.73
N ASN A 83 63.45 32.59 -7.02
CA ASN A 83 62.33 32.08 -6.24
C ASN A 83 61.21 31.49 -7.12
N THR A 84 61.02 32.04 -8.32
CA THR A 84 60.01 31.56 -9.28
C THR A 84 60.43 30.23 -9.92
N ALA A 85 61.73 30.03 -10.18
CA ALA A 85 62.25 28.78 -10.74
C ALA A 85 62.19 27.60 -9.75
N LEU A 86 62.52 27.85 -8.48
CA LEU A 86 62.45 26.85 -7.40
C LEU A 86 61.01 26.34 -7.19
N ARG A 87 60.03 27.24 -7.14
CA ARG A 87 58.61 26.87 -6.98
C ARG A 87 58.06 26.01 -8.10
N LYS A 88 58.54 26.21 -9.34
CA LYS A 88 58.10 25.41 -10.49
C LYS A 88 58.63 23.97 -10.40
N ALA A 89 59.92 23.81 -10.06
CA ALA A 89 60.54 22.50 -9.90
C ALA A 89 59.93 21.69 -8.74
N GLU A 90 59.59 22.35 -7.62
CA GLU A 90 58.96 21.69 -6.48
C GLU A 90 57.53 21.19 -6.77
N ASN A 91 56.77 21.98 -7.54
CA ASN A 91 55.41 21.60 -7.93
C ASN A 91 55.39 20.44 -8.93
N GLU A 92 56.35 20.39 -9.86
CA GLU A 92 56.49 19.28 -10.82
C GLU A 92 56.86 17.97 -10.12
N LYS A 93 57.75 18.01 -9.12
CA LYS A 93 58.11 16.84 -8.30
C LYS A 93 56.91 16.31 -7.49
N ARG A 94 56.16 17.20 -6.83
CA ARG A 94 54.94 16.82 -6.07
C ARG A 94 53.85 16.25 -6.97
N ALA A 95 53.71 16.75 -8.20
CA ALA A 95 52.75 16.22 -9.17
C ALA A 95 53.13 14.80 -9.63
N ALA A 96 54.41 14.53 -9.84
CA ALA A 96 54.91 13.20 -10.18
C ALA A 96 54.70 12.18 -9.05
N GLU A 97 55.03 12.55 -7.81
CA GLU A 97 54.83 11.69 -6.62
C GLU A 97 53.35 11.35 -6.40
N ARG A 98 52.44 12.31 -6.57
CA ARG A 98 50.98 12.07 -6.47
C ARG A 98 50.46 11.11 -7.54
N LYS A 99 51.04 11.13 -8.74
CA LYS A 99 50.65 10.23 -9.85
C LYS A 99 51.05 8.79 -9.54
N VAL A 100 52.24 8.58 -9.00
CA VAL A 100 52.72 7.25 -8.57
C VAL A 100 51.89 6.72 -7.41
N ALA A 101 51.63 7.54 -6.38
CA ALA A 101 50.79 7.15 -5.24
C ALA A 101 49.36 6.76 -5.67
N ARG A 102 48.77 7.50 -6.62
CA ARG A 102 47.43 7.18 -7.17
C ARG A 102 47.42 5.86 -7.95
N GLN A 103 48.48 5.56 -8.68
CA GLN A 103 48.60 4.28 -9.41
C GLN A 103 48.80 3.09 -8.46
N GLN A 104 49.55 3.26 -7.37
CA GLN A 104 49.71 2.23 -6.35
C GLN A 104 48.39 1.96 -5.62
N ALA A 105 47.68 3.00 -5.17
CA ALA A 105 46.37 2.85 -4.51
C ALA A 105 45.33 2.18 -5.42
N GLN A 106 45.34 2.46 -6.73
CA GLN A 106 44.46 1.79 -7.69
C GLN A 106 44.78 0.30 -7.86
N ARG A 107 46.07 -0.09 -7.85
CA ARG A 107 46.47 -1.50 -7.93
C ARG A 107 46.10 -2.27 -6.67
N GLU A 108 46.29 -1.67 -5.49
CA GLU A 108 45.91 -2.28 -4.21
C GLU A 108 44.39 -2.44 -4.09
N ALA A 109 43.62 -1.42 -4.49
CA ALA A 109 42.16 -1.50 -4.50
C ALA A 109 41.63 -2.56 -5.49
N ALA A 110 42.27 -2.72 -6.65
CA ALA A 110 41.92 -3.77 -7.60
C ALA A 110 42.20 -5.17 -7.04
N GLN A 111 43.35 -5.36 -6.38
CA GLN A 111 43.70 -6.63 -5.74
C GLN A 111 42.79 -6.97 -4.55
N GLN A 112 42.39 -5.98 -3.75
CA GLN A 112 41.42 -6.18 -2.66
C GLN A 112 40.04 -6.56 -3.21
N ALA A 113 39.57 -5.90 -4.27
CA ALA A 113 38.30 -6.22 -4.90
C ALA A 113 38.28 -7.63 -5.52
N GLU A 114 39.39 -8.12 -6.05
CA GLU A 114 39.51 -9.51 -6.53
C GLU A 114 39.48 -10.53 -5.39
N ARG A 115 40.18 -10.27 -4.28
CA ARG A 115 40.14 -11.14 -3.08
C ARG A 115 38.74 -11.21 -2.49
N GLU A 116 38.05 -10.08 -2.34
CA GLU A 116 36.67 -10.06 -1.85
C GLU A 116 35.70 -10.81 -2.77
N ARG A 117 35.89 -10.72 -4.09
CA ARG A 117 35.08 -11.48 -5.06
C ARG A 117 35.33 -12.98 -4.95
N ALA A 118 36.58 -13.39 -4.75
CA ALA A 118 36.95 -14.79 -4.55
C ALA A 118 36.33 -15.35 -3.25
N GLU A 119 36.46 -14.62 -2.14
CA GLU A 119 35.89 -15.00 -0.83
C GLU A 119 34.36 -15.07 -0.87
N ARG A 120 33.69 -14.09 -1.49
CA ARG A 120 32.22 -14.11 -1.66
C ARG A 120 31.78 -15.28 -2.54
N GLY A 121 32.54 -15.59 -3.60
CA GLY A 121 32.27 -16.75 -4.46
C GLY A 121 32.39 -18.07 -3.70
N GLU A 122 33.39 -18.21 -2.83
CA GLU A 122 33.59 -19.40 -1.99
C GLU A 122 32.50 -19.53 -0.92
N GLN A 123 32.16 -18.43 -0.22
CA GLN A 123 31.05 -18.41 0.74
C GLN A 123 29.71 -18.76 0.09
N GLN A 124 29.46 -18.29 -1.13
CA GLN A 124 28.25 -18.61 -1.87
C GLN A 124 28.19 -20.10 -2.26
N ARG A 125 29.32 -20.73 -2.63
CA ARG A 125 29.40 -22.18 -2.87
C ARG A 125 29.08 -22.99 -1.62
N ILE A 126 29.66 -22.60 -0.48
CA ILE A 126 29.41 -23.26 0.81
C ILE A 126 27.93 -23.11 1.20
N ALA A 127 27.35 -21.92 1.05
CA ALA A 127 25.94 -21.68 1.35
C ALA A 127 24.99 -22.50 0.46
N VAL A 128 25.30 -22.64 -0.84
CA VAL A 128 24.52 -23.48 -1.77
C VAL A 128 24.62 -24.96 -1.41
N GLN A 129 25.81 -25.46 -1.06
CA GLN A 129 26.00 -26.84 -0.60
C GLN A 129 25.24 -27.14 0.70
N GLN A 130 25.34 -26.25 1.69
CA GLN A 130 24.59 -26.40 2.95
C GLN A 130 23.06 -26.34 2.73
N ALA A 131 22.59 -25.48 1.82
CA ALA A 131 21.17 -25.42 1.46
C ALA A 131 20.69 -26.70 0.77
N ALA A 132 21.53 -27.31 -0.09
CA ALA A 132 21.24 -28.59 -0.72
C ALA A 132 21.18 -29.75 0.29
N GLN A 133 22.14 -29.82 1.23
CA GLN A 133 22.15 -30.81 2.30
C GLN A 133 20.90 -30.72 3.19
N ARG A 134 20.53 -29.51 3.63
CA ARG A 134 19.30 -29.30 4.43
C ARG A 134 18.03 -29.69 3.68
N LYS A 135 17.99 -29.54 2.36
CA LYS A 135 16.85 -29.99 1.53
C LYS A 135 16.80 -31.52 1.45
N ALA A 136 17.95 -32.18 1.29
CA ALA A 136 18.02 -33.64 1.27
C ALA A 136 17.59 -34.25 2.61
N GLU A 137 18.12 -33.77 3.74
CA GLU A 137 17.73 -34.23 5.08
C GLU A 137 16.23 -34.05 5.36
N ARG A 138 15.65 -32.93 4.93
CA ARG A 138 14.20 -32.68 5.05
C ARG A 138 13.37 -33.62 4.18
N ALA A 139 13.86 -33.98 2.99
CA ALA A 139 13.19 -34.94 2.12
C ALA A 139 13.22 -36.36 2.72
N GLU A 140 14.35 -36.77 3.30
CA GLU A 140 14.50 -38.06 3.99
C GLU A 140 13.60 -38.15 5.23
N ARG A 141 13.58 -37.12 6.08
CA ARG A 141 12.66 -37.08 7.25
C ARG A 141 11.20 -37.18 6.84
N LYS A 142 10.79 -36.46 5.79
CA LYS A 142 9.41 -36.57 5.26
C LYS A 142 9.11 -37.97 4.73
N GLN A 143 10.06 -38.63 4.08
CA GLN A 143 9.89 -40.02 3.64
C GLN A 143 9.79 -41.00 4.82
N GLN A 144 10.58 -40.80 5.88
CA GLN A 144 10.51 -41.60 7.10
C GLN A 144 9.16 -41.43 7.82
N GLU A 145 8.71 -40.19 8.02
CA GLU A 145 7.42 -39.88 8.61
C GLU A 145 6.25 -40.49 7.80
N ALA A 146 6.32 -40.42 6.47
CA ALA A 146 5.31 -41.04 5.60
C ALA A 146 5.30 -42.57 5.70
N ARG A 147 6.47 -43.22 5.80
CA ARG A 147 6.58 -44.68 6.00
C ARG A 147 6.05 -45.10 7.37
N GLU A 148 6.33 -44.34 8.43
CA GLU A 148 5.79 -44.61 9.76
C GLU A 148 4.28 -44.42 9.82
N ALA A 149 3.76 -43.35 9.19
CA ALA A 149 2.32 -43.11 9.11
C ALA A 149 1.60 -44.24 8.36
N ALA A 150 2.16 -44.72 7.25
CA ALA A 150 1.61 -45.86 6.51
C ALA A 150 1.57 -47.15 7.36
N ARG A 151 2.65 -47.44 8.11
CA ARG A 151 2.70 -48.59 9.04
C ARG A 151 1.65 -48.49 10.16
N ARG A 152 1.46 -47.31 10.74
CA ARG A 152 0.41 -47.08 11.76
C ARG A 152 -0.98 -47.29 11.18
N GLN A 153 -1.23 -46.77 9.98
CA GLN A 153 -2.51 -46.92 9.30
C GLN A 153 -2.81 -48.39 8.96
N GLU A 154 -1.80 -49.17 8.58
CA GLU A 154 -1.96 -50.61 8.35
C GLU A 154 -2.23 -51.38 9.66
N GLN A 155 -1.52 -51.06 10.75
CA GLN A 155 -1.78 -51.65 12.06
C GLN A 155 -3.20 -51.34 12.58
N GLU A 156 -3.68 -50.11 12.41
CA GLU A 156 -5.04 -49.73 12.77
C GLU A 156 -6.08 -50.49 11.95
N ARG A 157 -5.85 -50.65 10.64
CA ARG A 157 -6.72 -51.47 9.78
C ARG A 157 -6.77 -52.93 10.21
N ARG A 158 -5.63 -53.53 10.57
CA ARG A 158 -5.58 -54.92 11.09
C ARG A 158 -6.35 -55.06 12.39
N ARG A 159 -6.13 -54.15 13.35
CA ARG A 159 -6.87 -54.14 14.64
C ARG A 159 -8.37 -53.95 14.43
N ALA A 160 -8.77 -53.07 13.51
CA ALA A 160 -10.18 -52.86 13.18
C ALA A 160 -10.81 -54.11 12.54
N ALA A 161 -10.08 -54.81 11.66
CA ALA A 161 -10.52 -56.06 11.06
C ALA A 161 -10.66 -57.20 12.09
N GLU A 162 -9.70 -57.33 13.01
CA GLU A 162 -9.77 -58.30 14.12
C GLU A 162 -10.96 -58.02 15.05
N GLN A 163 -11.19 -56.76 15.41
CA GLN A 163 -12.35 -56.38 16.22
C GLN A 163 -13.68 -56.61 15.49
N ALA A 164 -13.72 -56.39 14.18
CA ALA A 164 -14.91 -56.69 13.37
C ALA A 164 -15.18 -58.20 13.30
N ALA A 165 -14.15 -59.03 13.15
CA ALA A 165 -14.27 -60.48 13.15
C ALA A 165 -14.75 -61.02 14.52
N GLN A 166 -14.21 -60.50 15.62
CA GLN A 166 -14.67 -60.85 16.98
C GLN A 166 -16.15 -60.51 17.20
N ARG A 167 -16.59 -59.33 16.76
CA ARG A 167 -18.00 -58.91 16.86
C ARG A 167 -18.91 -59.76 15.98
N ALA A 168 -18.46 -60.18 14.80
CA ALA A 168 -19.21 -61.07 13.92
C ALA A 168 -19.40 -62.46 14.57
N ALA A 169 -18.32 -63.04 15.11
CA ALA A 169 -18.38 -64.32 15.82
C ALA A 169 -19.29 -64.27 17.07
N GLU A 170 -19.26 -63.16 17.82
CA GLU A 170 -20.15 -62.99 18.97
C GLU A 170 -21.62 -62.86 18.56
N ARG A 171 -21.90 -62.18 17.43
CA ARG A 171 -23.26 -62.11 16.86
C ARG A 171 -23.77 -63.48 16.43
N GLU A 172 -22.93 -64.29 15.79
CA GLU A 172 -23.31 -65.66 15.40
C GLU A 172 -23.59 -66.53 16.62
N ARG A 173 -22.77 -66.46 17.67
CA ARG A 173 -23.01 -67.19 18.94
C ARG A 173 -24.33 -66.78 19.59
N ARG A 174 -24.61 -65.48 19.67
CA ARG A 174 -25.89 -64.97 20.21
C ARG A 174 -27.07 -65.40 19.35
N ALA A 175 -26.94 -65.38 18.02
CA ALA A 175 -27.99 -65.85 17.11
C ALA A 175 -28.25 -67.36 17.26
N ALA A 176 -27.21 -68.17 17.44
CA ALA A 176 -27.34 -69.61 17.71
C ALA A 176 -28.06 -69.88 19.04
N GLN A 177 -27.67 -69.19 20.11
CA GLN A 177 -28.35 -69.29 21.41
C GLN A 177 -29.83 -68.88 21.32
N HIS A 178 -30.14 -67.83 20.56
CA HIS A 178 -31.51 -67.37 20.39
C HIS A 178 -32.37 -68.37 19.59
N ARG A 179 -31.78 -69.07 18.60
CA ARG A 179 -32.44 -70.14 17.84
C ARG A 179 -32.70 -71.36 18.72
N GLU A 180 -31.75 -71.73 19.57
CA GLU A 180 -31.88 -72.84 20.51
C GLU A 180 -32.97 -72.58 21.57
N GLN A 181 -32.98 -71.36 22.14
CA GLN A 181 -34.05 -70.94 23.05
C GLN A 181 -35.44 -70.90 22.37
N ALA A 182 -35.50 -70.47 21.11
CA ALA A 182 -36.75 -70.47 20.35
C ALA A 182 -37.23 -71.90 20.05
N ALA A 183 -36.33 -72.84 19.74
CA ALA A 183 -36.66 -74.24 19.55
C ALA A 183 -37.16 -74.89 20.85
N GLN A 184 -36.52 -74.61 21.99
CA GLN A 184 -36.97 -75.07 23.30
C GLN A 184 -38.36 -74.53 23.67
N ARG A 185 -38.64 -73.25 23.38
CA ARG A 185 -39.97 -72.67 23.59
C ARG A 185 -41.03 -73.34 22.73
N ARG A 186 -40.75 -73.60 21.44
CA ARG A 186 -41.67 -74.31 20.55
C ARG A 186 -41.95 -75.73 21.02
N ALA A 187 -40.93 -76.47 21.48
CA ALA A 187 -41.12 -77.80 22.03
C ALA A 187 -41.97 -77.79 23.32
N MET A 188 -41.77 -76.79 24.19
CA MET A 188 -42.60 -76.61 25.39
C MET A 188 -44.04 -76.20 25.05
N GLU A 189 -44.25 -75.37 24.04
CA GLU A 189 -45.57 -75.01 23.52
C GLU A 189 -46.29 -76.22 22.92
N GLU A 190 -45.63 -77.03 22.10
CA GLU A 190 -46.20 -78.27 21.55
C GLU A 190 -46.54 -79.29 22.65
N GLN A 191 -45.69 -79.42 23.68
CA GLN A 191 -46.00 -80.25 24.86
C GLN A 191 -47.18 -79.69 25.66
N ALA A 192 -47.32 -78.37 25.78
CA ALA A 192 -48.47 -77.75 26.45
C ALA A 192 -49.76 -77.92 25.64
N ILE A 193 -49.69 -77.83 24.31
CA ILE A 193 -50.82 -78.06 23.39
C ILE A 193 -51.25 -79.52 23.45
N SER A 194 -50.32 -80.48 23.45
CA SER A 194 -50.66 -81.91 23.52
C SER A 194 -51.28 -82.30 24.88
N ARG A 195 -50.76 -81.75 25.99
CA ARG A 195 -51.36 -81.89 27.33
C ARG A 195 -52.74 -81.23 27.40
N GLY A 196 -52.90 -80.06 26.80
CA GLY A 196 -54.17 -79.37 26.67
C GLY A 196 -55.20 -80.18 25.87
N ALA A 197 -54.80 -80.74 24.73
CA ALA A 197 -55.65 -81.59 23.90
C ALA A 197 -56.04 -82.90 24.60
N GLN A 198 -55.12 -83.53 25.34
CA GLN A 198 -55.45 -84.70 26.17
C GLN A 198 -56.41 -84.36 27.32
N ALA A 199 -56.25 -83.20 27.98
CA ALA A 199 -57.16 -82.74 29.02
C ALA A 199 -58.57 -82.42 28.47
N LEU A 200 -58.65 -81.84 27.27
CA LEU A 200 -59.90 -81.56 26.56
C LEU A 200 -60.60 -82.83 26.07
N SER A 201 -59.86 -83.86 25.64
CA SER A 201 -60.46 -85.15 25.22
C SER A 201 -61.12 -85.95 26.36
N ARG A 202 -60.80 -85.62 27.62
CA ARG A 202 -61.35 -86.25 28.82
C ARG A 202 -62.54 -85.50 29.43
N GLN A 203 -62.90 -84.33 28.92
CA GLN A 203 -64.03 -83.54 29.42
C GLN A 203 -65.27 -83.71 28.53
N VAL A 204 -66.28 -84.38 29.06
CA VAL A 204 -67.63 -84.45 28.46
C VAL A 204 -68.37 -83.15 28.76
N ALA A 205 -68.68 -82.42 27.70
CA ALA A 205 -69.55 -81.24 27.61
C ALA A 205 -69.07 -79.94 28.31
N LEU A 206 -68.69 -78.95 27.50
CA LEU A 206 -68.63 -77.54 27.93
C LEU A 206 -69.44 -76.64 27.00
N LYS A 207 -70.31 -75.85 27.63
CA LYS A 207 -71.32 -74.93 27.07
C LYS A 207 -70.65 -73.66 26.51
N PRO A 208 -71.07 -73.13 25.35
CA PRO A 208 -70.48 -71.91 24.81
C PRO A 208 -71.00 -70.68 25.56
N VAL A 209 -70.08 -69.87 26.10
CA VAL A 209 -70.37 -68.53 26.63
C VAL A 209 -69.54 -67.51 25.87
N SER A 210 -70.23 -66.54 25.26
CA SER A 210 -69.64 -65.36 24.64
C SER A 210 -69.11 -64.40 25.71
N ALA A 211 -67.78 -64.29 25.84
CA ALA A 211 -67.16 -63.34 26.76
C ALA A 211 -66.87 -61.99 26.08
N ARG A 212 -67.67 -60.99 26.44
CA ARG A 212 -67.47 -59.56 26.15
C ARG A 212 -66.50 -59.01 27.20
N VAL A 213 -65.27 -58.70 26.80
CA VAL A 213 -64.24 -58.16 27.71
C VAL A 213 -64.54 -56.68 28.01
N LYS A 214 -64.97 -56.39 29.24
CA LYS A 214 -64.94 -55.05 29.84
C LYS A 214 -63.64 -54.89 30.63
N THR A 215 -62.72 -54.05 30.17
CA THR A 215 -61.57 -53.63 30.98
C THR A 215 -61.98 -52.49 31.91
N ARG A 216 -62.08 -52.79 33.20
CA ARG A 216 -62.12 -51.81 34.30
C ARG A 216 -60.71 -51.22 34.47
N LEU A 217 -60.55 -49.94 34.18
CA LEU A 217 -59.46 -49.12 34.71
C LEU A 217 -60.05 -48.38 35.92
N GLU A 218 -59.86 -48.93 37.11
CA GLU A 218 -60.26 -48.31 38.37
C GLU A 218 -59.24 -47.23 38.75
N THR A 219 -59.62 -45.96 38.63
CA THR A 219 -58.95 -44.84 39.30
C THR A 219 -59.57 -44.66 40.69
N PRO A 220 -58.80 -44.51 41.78
CA PRO A 220 -59.35 -44.35 43.12
C PRO A 220 -60.12 -43.04 43.22
N ARG A 221 -61.41 -43.13 43.58
CA ARG A 221 -62.16 -42.02 44.15
C ARG A 221 -61.91 -42.00 45.67
N GLY A 222 -61.16 -41.00 46.13
CA GLY A 222 -61.24 -40.45 47.49
C GLY A 222 -61.46 -38.95 47.33
N ALA A 223 -62.68 -38.47 47.50
CA ALA A 223 -63.21 -37.89 48.74
C ALA A 223 -62.79 -36.41 48.92
N ASP A 224 -63.76 -35.53 48.61
CA ASP A 224 -64.02 -34.22 49.20
C ASP A 224 -62.84 -33.25 49.44
N ARG A 225 -62.58 -32.43 48.42
CA ARG A 225 -62.73 -30.95 48.45
C ARG A 225 -62.17 -30.40 47.15
N ALA A 226 -63.00 -30.34 46.11
CA ALA A 226 -62.76 -29.44 45.00
C ALA A 226 -62.97 -28.01 45.50
N HIS A 227 -61.95 -27.42 46.13
CA HIS A 227 -61.81 -25.98 46.11
C HIS A 227 -61.42 -25.60 44.69
N ASP A 228 -62.43 -25.18 43.94
CA ASP A 228 -62.31 -24.48 42.66
C ASP A 228 -61.70 -23.08 42.89
N HIS A 229 -60.46 -23.07 43.36
CA HIS A 229 -59.58 -21.91 43.28
C HIS A 229 -58.64 -22.17 42.12
N SER A 230 -59.07 -21.82 40.91
CA SER A 230 -58.16 -21.47 39.83
C SER A 230 -57.31 -20.28 40.31
N ASP A 231 -56.25 -20.57 41.07
CA ASP A 231 -55.29 -19.58 41.56
C ASP A 231 -54.78 -18.81 40.33
N PRO A 232 -55.07 -17.49 40.16
CA PRO A 232 -54.91 -16.75 38.90
C PRO A 232 -53.45 -16.53 38.46
N GLY A 233 -52.53 -17.36 38.96
CA GLY A 233 -51.11 -17.42 38.62
C GLY A 233 -50.52 -18.83 38.55
N ALA A 234 -51.32 -19.88 38.70
CA ALA A 234 -50.82 -21.25 38.68
C ALA A 234 -50.44 -21.68 37.25
N PRO A 235 -49.21 -22.17 37.00
CA PRO A 235 -48.86 -22.80 35.73
C PRO A 235 -49.61 -24.12 35.55
N ASN A 236 -49.73 -24.58 34.30
CA ASN A 236 -50.14 -25.96 34.04
C ASN A 236 -49.06 -26.92 34.58
N LEU A 237 -49.31 -27.54 35.73
CA LEU A 237 -48.38 -28.41 36.44
C LEU A 237 -47.90 -29.60 35.60
N TYR A 238 -48.77 -30.14 34.74
CA TYR A 238 -48.44 -31.26 33.85
C TYR A 238 -47.52 -30.88 32.68
N ALA A 239 -47.43 -29.58 32.36
CA ALA A 239 -46.52 -29.07 31.34
C ALA A 239 -45.11 -28.75 31.91
N LEU A 240 -44.94 -28.81 33.23
CA LEU A 240 -43.68 -28.45 33.89
C LEU A 240 -42.68 -29.59 33.86
N GLN A 241 -41.40 -29.25 33.72
CA GLN A 241 -40.29 -30.21 33.72
C GLN A 241 -39.43 -30.02 34.97
N PRO A 242 -39.12 -31.09 35.74
CA PRO A 242 -38.23 -30.97 36.88
C PRO A 242 -36.81 -30.68 36.41
N PHE A 243 -36.09 -29.82 37.13
CA PHE A 243 -34.65 -29.68 36.91
C PHE A 243 -33.93 -31.02 37.21
N ARG A 244 -33.21 -31.58 36.24
CA ARG A 244 -32.49 -32.86 36.38
C ARG A 244 -30.99 -32.65 36.37
N ASN A 245 -30.29 -33.17 37.38
CA ASN A 245 -28.82 -33.21 37.42
C ASN A 245 -28.27 -34.32 36.50
N THR A 246 -28.32 -34.07 35.20
CA THR A 246 -27.81 -34.96 34.13
C THR A 246 -26.27 -34.96 34.04
N PRO A 247 -25.63 -35.94 33.38
CA PRO A 247 -24.19 -35.92 33.14
C PRO A 247 -23.70 -34.63 32.46
N ALA A 248 -24.49 -34.13 31.50
CA ALA A 248 -24.23 -32.87 30.81
C ALA A 248 -24.21 -31.65 31.73
N VAL A 249 -24.89 -31.71 32.89
CA VAL A 249 -24.87 -30.67 33.94
C VAL A 249 -23.59 -30.79 34.78
N ARG A 250 -23.22 -32.01 35.16
CA ARG A 250 -22.03 -32.29 35.99
C ARG A 250 -20.71 -31.97 35.29
N GLU A 251 -20.65 -32.16 33.97
CA GLU A 251 -19.43 -31.98 33.18
C GLU A 251 -19.22 -30.55 32.65
N ARG A 252 -20.16 -29.62 32.87
CA ARG A 252 -20.10 -28.28 32.25
C ARG A 252 -18.83 -27.50 32.54
N ALA A 253 -18.33 -27.58 33.77
CA ALA A 253 -17.10 -26.91 34.14
C ALA A 253 -15.90 -27.45 33.35
N ALA A 254 -15.84 -28.76 33.12
CA ALA A 254 -14.79 -29.40 32.33
C ALA A 254 -14.91 -29.04 30.84
N GLN A 255 -16.13 -29.12 30.29
CA GLN A 255 -16.40 -28.73 28.90
C GLN A 255 -16.09 -27.24 28.65
N ALA A 256 -16.41 -26.36 29.61
CA ALA A 256 -16.08 -24.94 29.53
C ALA A 256 -14.56 -24.70 29.52
N ARG A 257 -13.78 -25.42 30.34
CA ARG A 257 -12.30 -25.34 30.30
C ARG A 257 -11.73 -25.83 28.97
N GLN A 258 -12.29 -26.89 28.39
CA GLN A 258 -11.83 -27.38 27.08
C GLN A 258 -12.11 -26.35 25.98
N ARG A 259 -13.31 -25.75 25.97
CA ARG A 259 -13.67 -24.68 25.01
C ARG A 259 -12.84 -23.42 25.22
N LEU A 260 -12.54 -23.06 26.47
CA LEU A 260 -11.62 -21.95 26.80
C LEU A 260 -10.26 -22.16 26.15
N ARG A 261 -9.64 -23.35 26.30
CA ARG A 261 -8.33 -23.64 25.69
C ARG A 261 -8.37 -23.46 24.18
N ARG A 262 -9.40 -23.98 23.50
CA ARG A 262 -9.59 -23.80 22.05
C ARG A 262 -9.73 -22.34 21.67
N ALA A 263 -10.56 -21.58 22.38
CA ALA A 263 -10.77 -20.16 22.10
C ALA A 263 -9.49 -19.32 22.30
N VAL A 264 -8.68 -19.62 23.31
CA VAL A 264 -7.38 -18.95 23.54
C VAL A 264 -6.41 -19.25 22.39
N VAL A 265 -6.34 -20.50 21.92
CA VAL A 265 -5.49 -20.85 20.77
C VAL A 265 -5.91 -20.10 19.51
N VAL A 266 -7.22 -20.06 19.22
CA VAL A 266 -7.75 -19.32 18.05
C VAL A 266 -7.44 -17.82 18.18
N ALA A 267 -7.65 -17.23 19.36
CA ALA A 267 -7.34 -15.82 19.60
C ALA A 267 -5.84 -15.52 19.37
N PHE A 268 -4.95 -16.38 19.86
CA PHE A 268 -3.51 -16.22 19.70
C PHE A 268 -3.09 -16.28 18.21
N VAL A 269 -3.56 -17.30 17.48
CA VAL A 269 -3.24 -17.46 16.05
C VAL A 269 -3.75 -16.27 15.23
N ALA A 270 -4.98 -15.83 15.49
CA ALA A 270 -5.58 -14.70 14.81
C ALA A 270 -4.87 -13.38 15.11
N SER A 271 -4.43 -13.16 16.35
CA SER A 271 -3.69 -11.96 16.75
C SER A 271 -2.31 -11.93 16.11
N ALA A 272 -1.62 -13.07 16.04
CA ALA A 272 -0.35 -13.17 15.34
C ALA A 272 -0.51 -12.86 13.83
N ALA A 273 -1.53 -13.41 13.18
CA ALA A 273 -1.84 -13.12 11.78
C ALA A 273 -2.18 -11.64 11.56
N LEU A 274 -2.97 -11.03 12.45
CA LEU A 274 -3.32 -9.61 12.40
C LEU A 274 -2.08 -8.73 12.49
N LEU A 275 -1.17 -8.99 13.43
CA LEU A 275 0.06 -8.21 13.61
C LEU A 275 1.01 -8.36 12.40
N LEU A 276 1.14 -9.57 11.85
CA LEU A 276 1.95 -9.81 10.66
C LEU A 276 1.39 -9.07 9.43
N LEU A 277 0.08 -9.14 9.19
CA LEU A 277 -0.56 -8.44 8.08
C LEU A 277 -0.56 -6.92 8.27
N ALA A 278 -0.77 -6.43 9.49
CA ALA A 278 -0.69 -5.00 9.78
C ALA A 278 0.74 -4.47 9.58
N GLY A 279 1.76 -5.24 9.99
CA GLY A 279 3.15 -4.91 9.72
C GLY A 279 3.46 -4.87 8.23
N ALA A 280 2.98 -5.85 7.46
CA ALA A 280 3.12 -5.88 6.00
C ALA A 280 2.40 -4.71 5.31
N TYR A 281 1.24 -4.29 5.83
CA TYR A 281 0.51 -3.13 5.35
C TYR A 281 1.29 -1.83 5.58
N LEU A 282 1.83 -1.62 6.80
CA LEU A 282 2.60 -0.43 7.16
C LEU A 282 3.94 -0.33 6.40
N GLN A 283 4.57 -1.47 6.08
CA GLN A 283 5.81 -1.51 5.30
C GLN A 283 5.60 -1.24 3.81
N ARG A 284 4.35 -1.25 3.33
CA ARG A 284 4.05 -1.01 1.92
C ARG A 284 4.17 0.48 1.63
N ALA A 285 5.37 0.91 1.26
CA ALA A 285 5.60 2.23 0.68
C ALA A 285 4.91 2.32 -0.69
N THR A 286 3.61 2.61 -0.73
CA THR A 286 2.91 2.95 -1.96
C THR A 286 3.10 4.43 -2.25
N ALA A 287 4.32 4.84 -2.60
CA ALA A 287 4.43 6.09 -3.33
C ALA A 287 3.67 5.86 -4.65
N PRO A 288 2.60 6.64 -4.94
CA PRO A 288 1.92 6.50 -6.20
C PRO A 288 2.94 6.73 -7.33
N PRO A 289 2.90 5.94 -8.41
CA PRO A 289 3.81 6.12 -9.53
C PRO A 289 3.74 7.57 -10.04
N ASP A 290 4.89 8.16 -10.34
CA ASP A 290 4.96 9.54 -10.83
C ASP A 290 4.30 9.65 -12.20
N MET A 291 3.14 10.32 -12.25
CA MET A 291 2.32 10.49 -13.45
C MET A 291 2.70 11.74 -14.26
N ARG A 292 3.80 12.41 -13.92
CA ARG A 292 4.32 13.56 -14.67
C ARG A 292 4.92 13.12 -16.00
N ILE A 293 4.90 14.03 -16.96
CA ILE A 293 5.53 13.82 -18.28
C ILE A 293 7.05 13.96 -18.10
N ALA A 294 7.76 12.83 -18.08
CA ALA A 294 9.21 12.78 -17.88
C ALA A 294 9.98 13.29 -19.11
N ALA A 295 9.51 12.92 -20.31
CA ALA A 295 10.09 13.33 -21.59
C ALA A 295 9.02 13.35 -22.68
N SER A 296 9.28 14.10 -23.75
CA SER A 296 8.38 14.20 -24.90
C SER A 296 9.14 14.39 -26.20
N ALA A 297 8.56 13.90 -27.30
CA ALA A 297 9.01 14.07 -28.67
C ALA A 297 7.82 14.21 -29.62
N VAL A 298 8.07 14.57 -30.87
CA VAL A 298 7.04 14.59 -31.93
C VAL A 298 7.47 13.63 -33.03
N GLU A 299 6.60 12.67 -33.34
CA GLU A 299 6.81 11.69 -34.41
C GLU A 299 6.49 12.32 -35.78
N PRO A 300 7.39 12.20 -36.79
CA PRO A 300 7.13 12.73 -38.13
C PRO A 300 5.83 12.18 -38.73
N GLY A 301 4.98 13.05 -39.26
CA GLY A 301 3.71 12.67 -39.92
C GLY A 301 2.59 12.19 -38.99
N SER A 302 2.87 12.02 -37.70
CA SER A 302 1.96 11.49 -36.68
C SER A 302 1.71 12.56 -35.62
N GLY A 303 2.00 12.29 -34.35
CA GLY A 303 1.76 13.21 -33.25
C GLY A 303 2.78 13.12 -32.12
N PRO A 304 2.46 13.78 -30.99
CA PRO A 304 3.35 13.81 -29.84
C PRO A 304 3.46 12.44 -29.15
N LEU A 305 4.66 12.11 -28.72
CA LEU A 305 4.99 10.96 -27.88
C LEU A 305 5.34 11.45 -26.48
N LEU A 306 4.71 10.87 -25.45
CA LEU A 306 4.95 11.21 -24.05
C LEU A 306 5.53 10.01 -23.30
N LEU A 307 6.57 10.21 -22.49
CA LEU A 307 7.09 9.21 -21.56
C LEU A 307 6.55 9.51 -20.14
N VAL A 308 5.74 8.60 -19.61
CA VAL A 308 5.12 8.71 -18.27
C VAL A 308 5.22 7.38 -17.54
N ALA A 309 5.71 7.37 -16.30
CA ALA A 309 5.77 6.19 -15.43
C ALA A 309 6.28 4.89 -16.12
N GLY A 310 7.32 4.99 -16.96
CA GLY A 310 7.87 3.84 -17.69
C GLY A 310 6.96 3.32 -18.82
N ARG A 311 6.13 4.18 -19.40
CA ARG A 311 5.28 3.90 -20.56
C ARG A 311 5.40 5.03 -21.58
N LEU A 312 5.35 4.66 -22.86
CA LEU A 312 5.23 5.60 -23.98
C LEU A 312 3.76 5.73 -24.38
N LEU A 313 3.28 6.97 -24.44
CA LEU A 313 1.93 7.33 -24.88
C LEU A 313 2.05 8.00 -26.24
N ARG A 314 1.64 7.29 -27.29
CA ARG A 314 1.68 7.77 -28.68
C ARG A 314 0.33 8.40 -29.01
N HIS A 315 0.38 9.54 -29.71
CA HIS A 315 -0.80 10.27 -30.14
C HIS A 315 -0.76 10.48 -31.65
N ASP A 316 -1.92 10.64 -32.27
CA ASP A 316 -2.03 11.02 -33.67
C ASP A 316 -1.82 12.54 -33.89
N ARG A 317 -1.93 12.97 -35.15
CA ARG A 317 -1.82 14.37 -35.57
C ARG A 317 -2.86 15.32 -34.97
N SER A 318 -3.97 14.81 -34.43
CA SER A 318 -4.99 15.59 -33.74
C SER A 318 -4.71 15.72 -32.24
N GLY A 319 -3.74 14.95 -31.73
CA GLY A 319 -3.43 14.85 -30.31
C GLY A 319 -4.25 13.78 -29.58
N ARG A 320 -4.99 12.93 -30.31
CA ARG A 320 -5.74 11.82 -29.73
C ARG A 320 -4.80 10.64 -29.50
N GLY A 321 -4.91 10.01 -28.33
CA GLY A 321 -4.15 8.82 -28.00
C GLY A 321 -4.43 7.65 -28.94
N THR A 322 -3.36 7.05 -29.47
CA THR A 322 -3.43 5.88 -30.34
C THR A 322 -2.95 4.63 -29.64
N GLN A 323 -1.87 4.73 -28.85
CA GLN A 323 -1.23 3.56 -28.27
C GLN A 323 -0.53 3.86 -26.95
N THR A 324 -0.62 2.93 -26.01
CA THR A 324 0.21 2.90 -24.79
C THR A 324 1.15 1.69 -24.86
N ILE A 325 2.46 1.94 -24.79
CA ILE A 325 3.49 0.91 -24.88
C ILE A 325 4.29 0.92 -23.57
N ALA A 326 4.31 -0.19 -22.82
CA ALA A 326 5.15 -0.25 -21.63
C ALA A 326 6.61 -0.50 -22.02
N LEU A 327 7.56 0.14 -21.32
CA LEU A 327 9.00 -0.02 -21.62
C LEU A 327 9.44 -1.49 -21.55
N ARG A 328 8.93 -2.24 -20.56
CA ARG A 328 9.17 -3.68 -20.42
C ARG A 328 8.72 -4.51 -21.62
N ASP A 329 7.66 -4.10 -22.32
CA ASP A 329 7.15 -4.81 -23.50
C ASP A 329 8.11 -4.63 -24.69
N MET A 330 8.97 -3.62 -24.63
CA MET A 330 10.05 -3.37 -25.59
C MET A 330 11.40 -3.96 -25.11
N GLY A 331 11.41 -4.70 -24.01
CA GLY A 331 12.65 -5.21 -23.40
C GLY A 331 13.50 -4.11 -22.76
N LEU A 332 12.90 -3.01 -22.29
CA LEU A 332 13.60 -1.89 -21.65
C LEU A 332 13.33 -1.82 -20.14
N ALA A 333 14.40 -1.56 -19.38
CA ALA A 333 14.33 -1.21 -17.96
C ALA A 333 14.07 0.28 -17.77
N THR A 334 14.75 1.14 -18.53
CA THR A 334 14.64 2.60 -18.43
C THR A 334 14.81 3.26 -19.78
N LEU A 335 14.14 4.40 -19.98
CA LEU A 335 14.30 5.29 -21.12
C LEU A 335 14.31 6.72 -20.58
N GLN A 336 15.12 7.62 -21.15
CA GLN A 336 15.33 8.98 -20.63
C GLN A 336 15.33 10.00 -21.77
N ALA A 337 15.15 11.28 -21.44
CA ALA A 337 15.36 12.38 -22.38
C ALA A 337 16.86 12.50 -22.73
N PRO A 338 17.20 13.04 -23.91
CA PRO A 338 16.30 13.49 -24.97
C PRO A 338 15.70 12.34 -25.80
N LEU A 339 14.48 12.54 -26.28
CA LEU A 339 13.78 11.64 -27.21
C LEU A 339 13.77 12.30 -28.60
N VAL A 340 14.23 11.60 -29.64
CA VAL A 340 14.26 12.12 -31.01
C VAL A 340 13.80 11.04 -31.99
N PHE A 341 13.07 11.41 -33.03
CA PHE A 341 12.69 10.49 -34.10
C PHE A 341 13.57 10.70 -35.32
N ASP A 342 13.94 9.60 -35.99
CA ASP A 342 14.52 9.66 -37.33
C ASP A 342 13.44 9.85 -38.41
N ALA A 343 13.86 10.10 -39.66
CA ALA A 343 12.95 10.31 -40.78
C ALA A 343 12.09 9.07 -41.12
N THR A 344 12.50 7.89 -40.66
CA THR A 344 11.80 6.62 -40.87
C THR A 344 10.85 6.26 -39.72
N GLY A 345 10.76 7.07 -38.67
CA GLY A 345 9.86 6.87 -37.53
C GLY A 345 10.44 6.05 -36.37
N TYR A 346 11.73 5.70 -36.38
CA TYR A 346 12.34 5.04 -35.21
C TYR A 346 12.66 6.07 -34.12
N LEU A 347 12.41 5.68 -32.88
CA LEU A 347 12.72 6.49 -31.71
C LEU A 347 14.17 6.24 -31.27
N LEU A 348 14.95 7.32 -31.19
CA LEU A 348 16.29 7.37 -30.60
C LEU A 348 16.23 7.98 -29.21
N ALA A 349 16.76 7.26 -28.22
CA ALA A 349 16.81 7.74 -26.84
C ALA A 349 17.86 7.01 -25.99
N PRO A 350 18.45 7.68 -24.99
CA PRO A 350 19.27 7.01 -23.99
C PRO A 350 18.39 6.11 -23.11
N GLY A 351 18.81 4.87 -22.90
CA GLY A 351 18.06 3.90 -22.11
C GLY A 351 18.88 2.70 -21.68
N ARG A 352 18.23 1.79 -20.95
CA ARG A 352 18.81 0.50 -20.54
C ARG A 352 17.87 -0.61 -20.92
N LEU A 353 18.43 -1.67 -21.50
CA LEU A 353 17.71 -2.91 -21.78
C LEU A 353 17.39 -3.62 -20.46
N ALA A 354 16.23 -4.27 -20.39
CA ALA A 354 15.87 -5.15 -19.28
C ALA A 354 16.75 -6.40 -19.34
N ALA A 355 17.43 -6.72 -18.24
CA ALA A 355 18.35 -7.86 -18.19
C ALA A 355 17.62 -9.17 -18.50
N GLY A 356 17.83 -9.71 -19.70
CA GLY A 356 17.46 -11.07 -20.08
C GLY A 356 18.63 -12.06 -20.00
N ASP A 357 19.85 -11.57 -19.69
CA ASP A 357 21.07 -12.37 -19.77
C ASP A 357 22.04 -11.98 -18.63
N PRO A 358 22.43 -12.91 -17.72
CA PRO A 358 23.33 -12.61 -16.60
C PRO A 358 24.75 -12.19 -17.04
N ALA A 359 25.12 -12.40 -18.31
CA ALA A 359 26.37 -11.90 -18.89
C ALA A 359 26.35 -10.40 -19.23
N ALA A 360 25.16 -9.78 -19.37
CA ALA A 360 24.98 -8.35 -19.64
C ALA A 360 24.82 -7.49 -18.37
N ALA A 361 24.92 -8.10 -17.18
CA ALA A 361 24.80 -7.44 -15.90
C ALA A 361 25.98 -6.49 -15.55
N GLY A 362 27.00 -6.41 -16.42
CA GLY A 362 28.23 -5.66 -16.20
C GLY A 362 28.22 -4.19 -16.63
N ASP A 363 27.24 -3.73 -17.42
CA ASP A 363 27.21 -2.33 -17.88
C ASP A 363 25.99 -1.58 -17.35
N ALA A 364 26.20 -0.85 -16.25
CA ALA A 364 25.18 -0.05 -15.58
C ALA A 364 24.83 1.25 -16.32
N SER A 365 25.55 1.59 -17.40
CA SER A 365 25.41 2.86 -18.10
C SER A 365 24.23 2.86 -19.09
N ALA A 366 23.54 4.01 -19.20
CA ALA A 366 22.54 4.19 -20.24
C ALA A 366 23.24 4.27 -21.61
N ARG A 367 22.73 3.51 -22.58
CA ARG A 367 23.25 3.47 -23.96
C ARG A 367 22.25 4.12 -24.91
N LEU A 368 22.70 4.57 -26.07
CA LEU A 368 21.79 5.07 -27.10
C LEU A 368 21.04 3.90 -27.72
N LEU A 369 19.72 3.95 -27.72
CA LEU A 369 18.86 2.91 -28.27
C LEU A 369 18.07 3.44 -29.45
N ARG A 370 17.92 2.61 -30.49
CA ARG A 370 16.98 2.77 -31.60
C ARG A 370 15.83 1.80 -31.42
N CYS A 371 14.64 2.35 -31.28
CA CYS A 371 13.42 1.63 -30.97
C CYS A 371 12.42 1.73 -32.11
N ASP A 372 11.98 0.57 -32.59
CA ASP A 372 10.79 0.41 -33.41
C ASP A 372 9.58 0.31 -32.48
N LEU A 373 8.72 1.32 -32.51
CA LEU A 373 7.55 1.39 -31.64
C LEU A 373 6.43 0.44 -32.09
N ASP A 374 6.35 0.13 -33.38
CA ASP A 374 5.33 -0.75 -33.94
C ASP A 374 5.68 -2.22 -33.65
N GLN A 375 6.96 -2.59 -33.84
CA GLN A 375 7.45 -3.94 -33.51
C GLN A 375 7.79 -4.13 -32.03
N ARG A 376 7.83 -3.06 -31.24
CA ARG A 376 8.22 -3.05 -29.82
C ARG A 376 9.62 -3.66 -29.61
N LYS A 377 10.58 -3.27 -30.44
CA LYS A 377 11.96 -3.77 -30.37
C LYS A 377 12.93 -2.60 -30.30
N CYS A 378 13.88 -2.69 -29.37
CA CYS A 378 14.96 -1.72 -29.25
C CYS A 378 16.31 -2.39 -29.43
N ARG A 379 17.24 -1.71 -30.11
CA ARG A 379 18.62 -2.16 -30.33
C ARG A 379 19.60 -1.01 -30.05
N PRO A 380 20.81 -1.28 -29.56
CA PRO A 380 21.81 -0.23 -29.35
C PRO A 380 22.29 0.37 -30.68
N VAL A 381 22.54 1.68 -30.67
CA VAL A 381 23.06 2.45 -31.81
C VAL A 381 24.58 2.54 -31.68
N SER A 382 25.28 1.55 -32.24
CA SER A 382 26.75 1.45 -32.26
C SER A 382 27.43 1.24 -30.89
N GLY A 383 28.48 0.41 -30.86
CA GLY A 383 29.29 0.19 -29.67
C GLY A 383 30.23 1.35 -29.33
N GLU A 384 30.47 2.29 -30.25
CA GLU A 384 31.37 3.44 -30.00
C GLU A 384 30.83 4.44 -28.96
N LEU A 385 29.52 4.42 -28.73
CA LEU A 385 28.80 5.23 -27.75
C LEU A 385 28.56 4.52 -26.41
N ASP A 386 28.95 3.24 -26.29
CA ASP A 386 28.77 2.50 -25.04
C ASP A 386 29.54 3.17 -23.90
N GLY A 387 28.91 3.28 -22.72
CA GLY A 387 29.50 3.95 -21.55
C GLY A 387 29.56 5.49 -21.61
N ARG A 388 29.09 6.12 -22.69
CA ARG A 388 29.13 7.60 -22.81
C ARG A 388 27.88 8.25 -22.22
N HIS A 389 28.07 9.41 -21.59
CA HIS A 389 26.96 10.21 -21.09
C HIS A 389 26.31 10.99 -22.23
N ILE A 390 25.19 10.49 -22.74
CA ILE A 390 24.43 11.14 -23.81
C ILE A 390 23.56 12.24 -23.20
N SER A 391 23.96 13.50 -23.37
CA SER A 391 23.28 14.64 -22.79
C SER A 391 22.46 15.46 -23.79
N GLY A 392 22.74 15.32 -25.09
CA GLY A 392 22.01 15.97 -26.18
C GLY A 392 22.06 15.15 -27.48
N LEU A 393 21.00 15.24 -28.30
CA LEU A 393 20.87 14.52 -29.56
C LEU A 393 20.25 15.45 -30.63
N ALA A 394 20.77 15.39 -31.86
CA ALA A 394 20.15 15.95 -33.05
C ALA A 394 20.36 15.03 -34.26
N LEU A 395 19.39 14.98 -35.17
CA LEU A 395 19.41 14.14 -36.36
C LEU A 395 19.32 15.02 -37.60
N HIS A 396 20.17 14.76 -38.58
CA HIS A 396 20.04 15.39 -39.90
C HIS A 396 18.90 14.72 -40.67
N PRO A 397 17.86 15.46 -41.08
CA PRO A 397 16.64 14.86 -41.64
C PRO A 397 16.87 14.13 -42.97
N LEU A 398 17.84 14.60 -43.80
CA LEU A 398 18.13 14.01 -45.11
C LEU A 398 19.21 12.92 -45.08
N SER A 399 20.38 13.18 -44.50
CA SER A 399 21.48 12.18 -44.46
C SER A 399 21.28 11.09 -43.40
N GLY A 400 20.47 11.33 -42.37
CA GLY A 400 20.35 10.43 -41.23
C GLY A 400 21.55 10.49 -40.27
N ASP A 401 22.47 11.44 -40.46
CA ASP A 401 23.60 11.64 -39.55
C ASP A 401 23.11 12.05 -38.16
N LEU A 402 23.66 11.43 -37.15
CA LEU A 402 23.36 11.64 -35.75
C LEU A 402 24.46 12.47 -35.08
N PHE A 403 24.07 13.54 -34.40
CA PHE A 403 24.94 14.37 -33.58
C PHE A 403 24.66 14.11 -32.12
N VAL A 404 25.68 13.66 -31.40
CA VAL A 404 25.59 13.28 -29.99
C VAL A 404 26.46 14.22 -29.16
N ALA A 405 25.86 14.92 -28.20
CA ALA A 405 26.60 15.68 -27.21
C ALA A 405 26.94 14.81 -26.00
N ASP A 406 28.21 14.86 -25.62
CA ASP A 406 28.76 14.30 -24.39
C ASP A 406 29.22 15.47 -23.52
N ALA A 407 28.30 16.00 -22.71
CA ALA A 407 28.57 17.16 -21.86
C ALA A 407 29.65 16.87 -20.80
N GLY A 408 29.76 15.63 -20.32
CA GLY A 408 30.78 15.22 -19.36
C GLY A 408 32.20 15.32 -19.92
N ALA A 409 32.35 15.08 -21.23
CA ALA A 409 33.62 15.21 -21.93
C ALA A 409 33.78 16.51 -22.75
N GLY A 410 32.76 17.38 -22.77
CA GLY A 410 32.80 18.65 -23.51
C GLY A 410 33.01 18.46 -25.02
N ARG A 411 32.31 17.51 -25.64
CA ARG A 411 32.48 17.18 -27.07
C ARG A 411 31.17 16.81 -27.75
N ILE A 412 31.14 17.00 -29.06
CA ILE A 412 30.08 16.52 -29.95
C ILE A 412 30.68 15.47 -30.88
N VAL A 413 29.95 14.38 -31.09
CA VAL A 413 30.32 13.29 -32.01
C VAL A 413 29.30 13.25 -33.14
N ARG A 414 29.77 13.16 -34.38
CA ARG A 414 28.94 12.92 -35.56
C ARG A 414 29.05 11.45 -35.95
N ILE A 415 27.92 10.80 -36.09
CA ILE A 415 27.78 9.38 -36.41
C ILE A 415 26.93 9.28 -37.68
N GLY A 416 27.37 8.47 -38.64
CA GLY A 416 26.63 8.22 -39.87
C GLY A 416 25.37 7.41 -39.63
N ALA A 417 24.48 7.39 -40.62
CA ALA A 417 23.28 6.54 -40.59
C ALA A 417 23.61 5.02 -40.47
N ASP A 418 24.84 4.63 -40.85
CA ASP A 418 25.41 3.29 -40.72
C ASP A 418 25.91 2.97 -39.30
N GLY A 419 25.92 3.96 -38.40
CA GLY A 419 26.39 3.82 -37.02
C GLY A 419 27.90 4.00 -36.85
N GLN A 420 28.65 4.36 -37.90
CA GLN A 420 30.07 4.65 -37.80
C GLN A 420 30.32 6.10 -37.40
N ARG A 421 31.29 6.37 -36.54
CA ARG A 421 31.72 7.75 -36.25
C ARG A 421 32.38 8.38 -37.47
N LEU A 422 31.79 9.46 -37.94
CA LEU A 422 32.30 10.29 -39.03
C LEU A 422 33.22 11.40 -38.52
N GLY A 423 33.06 11.84 -37.27
CA GLY A 423 33.89 12.90 -36.70
C GLY A 423 33.60 13.18 -35.23
N GLN A 424 34.51 13.91 -34.59
CA GLN A 424 34.34 14.41 -33.22
C GLN A 424 34.98 15.79 -33.08
N ALA A 425 34.42 16.65 -32.23
CA ALA A 425 34.95 17.97 -31.95
C ALA A 425 34.78 18.34 -30.48
N ALA A 426 35.78 19.01 -29.90
CA ALA A 426 35.71 19.58 -28.57
C ALA A 426 34.96 20.91 -28.63
N VAL A 427 33.87 21.02 -27.88
CA VAL A 427 32.96 22.17 -27.92
C VAL A 427 32.50 22.48 -26.49
N PRO A 428 32.46 23.76 -26.06
CA PRO A 428 31.89 24.10 -24.76
C PRO A 428 30.40 23.73 -24.70
N LEU A 429 30.03 22.88 -23.74
CA LEU A 429 28.66 22.38 -23.55
C LEU A 429 28.17 22.60 -22.12
N VAL A 430 26.89 22.92 -21.98
CA VAL A 430 26.20 22.87 -20.68
C VAL A 430 25.84 21.41 -20.32
N GLN A 431 25.39 21.17 -19.08
CA GLN A 431 25.02 19.82 -18.61
C GLN A 431 23.85 19.19 -19.40
N HIS A 432 22.90 20.00 -19.84
CA HIS A 432 21.76 19.56 -20.66
C HIS A 432 21.72 20.37 -21.97
N PRO A 433 22.56 20.03 -22.96
CA PRO A 433 22.67 20.80 -24.18
C PRO A 433 21.47 20.56 -25.10
N ALA A 434 20.88 21.64 -25.59
CA ALA A 434 19.82 21.61 -26.58
C ALA A 434 20.44 21.67 -27.99
N LEU A 435 20.62 20.51 -28.63
CA LEU A 435 21.14 20.44 -30.00
C LEU A 435 20.02 20.62 -31.03
N ARG A 436 20.20 21.51 -32.00
CA ARG A 436 19.28 21.74 -33.12
C ARG A 436 20.05 21.91 -34.43
N LEU A 437 19.54 21.36 -35.51
CA LEU A 437 20.03 21.61 -36.85
C LEU A 437 19.05 22.54 -37.58
N ALA A 438 19.54 23.64 -38.14
CA ALA A 438 18.75 24.53 -38.97
C ALA A 438 19.64 25.25 -39.99
N ALA A 439 19.14 25.50 -41.20
CA ALA A 439 19.85 26.29 -42.21
C ALA A 439 21.33 25.88 -42.45
N GLY A 440 21.64 24.58 -42.41
CA GLY A 440 23.01 24.10 -42.64
C GLY A 440 23.97 24.28 -41.45
N LEU A 441 23.46 24.66 -40.27
CA LEU A 441 24.25 24.92 -39.07
C LEU A 441 23.79 24.06 -37.87
N LEU A 442 24.69 23.87 -36.92
CA LEU A 442 24.44 23.20 -35.64
C LEU A 442 24.37 24.24 -34.53
N PHE A 443 23.26 24.28 -33.82
CA PHE A 443 23.01 25.21 -32.72
C PHE A 443 23.03 24.47 -31.39
N THR A 444 23.57 25.12 -30.37
CA THR A 444 23.49 24.68 -28.98
C THR A 444 23.34 25.88 -28.05
N ASN A 445 22.76 25.68 -26.88
CA ASN A 445 22.72 26.71 -25.85
C ASN A 445 24.13 27.00 -25.30
N SER A 446 24.41 28.29 -25.11
CA SER A 446 25.72 28.79 -24.67
C SER A 446 25.99 28.46 -23.20
N VAL A 447 27.27 28.19 -22.89
CA VAL A 447 27.75 28.09 -21.51
C VAL A 447 27.98 29.47 -20.87
N ASN A 448 28.18 30.50 -21.71
CA ASN A 448 28.67 31.81 -21.28
C ASN A 448 27.56 32.78 -20.87
N GLY A 449 26.33 32.59 -21.36
CA GLY A 449 25.26 33.56 -21.11
C GLY A 449 23.92 33.23 -21.77
N PRO A 450 23.01 34.21 -21.89
CA PRO A 450 21.72 34.05 -22.55
C PRO A 450 21.90 34.10 -24.08
N ALA A 451 22.57 33.09 -24.64
CA ALA A 451 22.88 33.05 -26.07
C ALA A 451 22.78 31.62 -26.65
N ILE A 452 22.67 31.56 -27.98
CA ILE A 452 22.73 30.32 -28.76
C ILE A 452 24.04 30.33 -29.55
N SER A 453 24.92 29.37 -29.29
CA SER A 453 26.18 29.20 -29.98
C SER A 453 25.97 28.46 -31.31
N VAL A 454 26.63 28.93 -32.37
CA VAL A 454 26.47 28.47 -33.75
C VAL A 454 27.73 27.76 -34.23
N PHE A 455 27.59 26.53 -34.70
CA PHE A 455 28.69 25.66 -35.13
C PHE A 455 28.50 25.14 -36.55
N ARG A 456 29.62 24.89 -37.23
CA ARG A 456 29.66 24.10 -38.46
C ARG A 456 29.57 22.61 -38.15
N TYR A 457 28.83 21.86 -38.97
CA TYR A 457 28.74 20.40 -38.86
C TYR A 457 29.27 19.63 -40.07
N ASP A 458 29.72 20.34 -41.12
CA ASP A 458 30.32 19.73 -42.30
C ASP A 458 31.66 19.06 -41.97
N ALA A 459 32.11 18.15 -42.83
CA ALA A 459 33.28 17.32 -42.56
C ALA A 459 34.59 18.13 -42.46
N ALA A 460 34.71 19.24 -43.19
CA ALA A 460 35.94 20.03 -43.24
C ALA A 460 36.17 20.89 -41.98
N ALA A 461 35.10 21.29 -41.30
CA ALA A 461 35.15 22.23 -40.18
C ALA A 461 34.23 21.81 -39.01
N PHE A 462 34.10 20.52 -38.78
CA PHE A 462 33.19 19.98 -37.76
C PHE A 462 33.51 20.56 -36.37
N GLY A 463 32.51 21.21 -35.76
CA GLY A 463 32.62 21.83 -34.44
C GLY A 463 33.34 23.17 -34.38
N GLN A 464 33.67 23.78 -35.53
CA GLN A 464 34.14 25.17 -35.55
C GLN A 464 32.98 26.11 -35.19
N GLN A 465 33.17 26.92 -34.14
CA GLN A 465 32.22 27.97 -33.78
C GLN A 465 32.29 29.11 -34.80
N LEU A 466 31.15 29.52 -35.33
CA LEU A 466 31.04 30.63 -36.27
C LEU A 466 30.58 31.90 -35.58
N ASP A 467 29.60 31.77 -34.69
CA ASP A 467 28.88 32.91 -34.14
C ASP A 467 28.21 32.53 -32.81
N GLU A 468 27.64 33.55 -32.16
CA GLU A 468 26.82 33.43 -30.97
C GLU A 468 25.66 34.43 -31.03
N ILE A 469 24.43 33.92 -31.12
CA ILE A 469 23.21 34.72 -31.18
C ILE A 469 22.83 35.13 -29.75
N LEU A 470 23.02 36.40 -29.43
CA LEU A 470 22.70 36.96 -28.11
C LEU A 470 21.19 37.20 -27.98
N LEU A 471 20.59 36.76 -26.87
CA LEU A 471 19.16 36.82 -26.63
C LEU A 471 18.85 37.67 -25.40
N LEU A 472 18.57 38.96 -25.62
CA LEU A 472 18.33 39.93 -24.55
C LEU A 472 16.85 40.32 -24.49
N PRO A 473 16.04 39.78 -23.55
CA PRO A 473 14.68 40.24 -23.36
C PRO A 473 14.67 41.60 -22.64
N ALA A 474 13.97 42.59 -23.19
CA ALA A 474 13.88 43.94 -22.60
C ALA A 474 13.13 43.98 -21.25
N ALA A 475 12.34 42.94 -20.95
CA ALA A 475 11.42 42.89 -19.82
C ALA A 475 11.96 42.18 -18.56
N MET A 476 13.21 41.70 -18.57
CA MET A 476 13.83 41.07 -17.40
C MET A 476 15.03 41.88 -16.89
N ALA A 477 15.24 41.86 -15.57
CA ALA A 477 16.54 42.19 -15.00
C ALA A 477 17.54 41.10 -15.41
N ILE A 478 18.24 41.30 -16.53
CA ILE A 478 19.24 40.36 -17.03
C ILE A 478 20.40 40.34 -16.03
N THR A 479 20.49 39.26 -15.27
CA THR A 479 21.63 39.00 -14.37
C THR A 479 22.71 38.21 -15.11
N GLU A 480 23.94 38.23 -14.60
CA GLU A 480 25.06 37.41 -15.09
C GLU A 480 24.75 35.89 -15.10
N HIS A 481 23.70 35.47 -14.38
CA HIS A 481 23.28 34.07 -14.24
C HIS A 481 22.15 33.65 -15.18
N THR A 482 21.71 34.53 -16.09
CA THR A 482 20.68 34.19 -17.08
C THR A 482 21.25 33.20 -18.10
N ARG A 483 20.53 32.10 -18.36
CA ARG A 483 20.95 31.02 -19.27
C ARG A 483 19.80 30.53 -20.15
N VAL A 484 20.16 29.95 -21.30
CA VAL A 484 19.22 29.28 -22.21
C VAL A 484 19.09 27.80 -21.81
N ARG A 485 17.86 27.35 -21.59
CA ARG A 485 17.56 25.94 -21.26
C ARG A 485 17.27 25.09 -22.49
N ASP A 486 16.34 25.55 -23.32
CA ASP A 486 15.93 24.88 -24.56
C ASP A 486 15.47 25.94 -25.55
N PHE A 487 15.54 25.61 -26.83
CA PHE A 487 15.09 26.48 -27.91
C PHE A 487 14.66 25.68 -29.13
N ILE A 488 13.73 26.25 -29.88
CA ILE A 488 13.28 25.72 -31.18
C ILE A 488 13.08 26.87 -32.16
N ARG A 489 13.06 26.55 -33.44
CA ARG A 489 12.73 27.50 -34.51
C ARG A 489 11.35 27.15 -35.09
N VAL A 490 10.46 28.12 -35.14
CA VAL A 490 9.08 27.99 -35.67
C VAL A 490 8.76 29.24 -36.47
N ASP A 491 8.35 29.07 -37.73
CA ASP A 491 8.06 30.16 -38.68
C ASP A 491 9.17 31.23 -38.79
N GLY A 492 10.43 30.79 -38.65
CA GLY A 492 11.60 31.66 -38.74
C GLY A 492 12.07 32.26 -37.41
N ASP A 493 11.18 32.35 -36.43
CA ASP A 493 11.44 32.91 -35.09
C ASP A 493 12.01 31.88 -34.12
N TRP A 494 12.83 32.37 -33.19
CA TRP A 494 13.33 31.61 -32.07
C TRP A 494 12.35 31.65 -30.90
N TRP A 495 11.97 30.46 -30.45
CA TRP A 495 11.31 30.26 -29.17
C TRP A 495 12.33 29.72 -28.18
N VAL A 496 12.47 30.41 -27.05
CA VAL A 496 13.58 30.18 -26.13
C VAL A 496 13.07 30.13 -24.69
N ILE A 497 13.49 29.10 -23.95
CA ILE A 497 13.33 29.06 -22.51
C ILE A 497 14.56 29.71 -21.87
N LEU A 498 14.36 30.86 -21.25
CA LEU A 498 15.38 31.51 -20.42
C LEU A 498 15.10 31.23 -18.95
N TYR A 499 16.16 31.05 -18.17
CA TYR A 499 16.07 30.90 -16.72
C TYR A 499 17.25 31.56 -16.03
N THR A 500 17.04 32.02 -14.80
CA THR A 500 18.09 32.56 -13.95
C THR A 500 18.62 31.47 -13.02
N ALA A 501 19.91 31.19 -13.12
CA ALA A 501 20.60 30.22 -12.28
C ALA A 501 21.16 30.89 -11.01
N ASP A 502 20.28 31.32 -10.10
CA ASP A 502 20.72 31.86 -8.80
C ASP A 502 21.20 30.71 -7.88
N PRO A 503 22.45 30.72 -7.38
CA PRO A 503 22.97 29.71 -6.44
C PRO A 503 22.20 29.61 -5.11
N GLY A 504 21.50 30.68 -4.70
CA GLY A 504 20.78 30.75 -3.41
C GLY A 504 19.27 30.51 -3.50
N ALA A 505 18.68 30.52 -4.70
CA ALA A 505 17.23 30.36 -4.87
C ALA A 505 16.83 28.88 -4.91
N ALA A 506 15.82 28.50 -4.12
CA ALA A 506 15.30 27.14 -4.10
C ALA A 506 14.74 26.68 -5.47
N THR A 507 14.30 27.63 -6.33
CA THR A 507 13.79 27.34 -7.67
C THR A 507 14.18 28.42 -8.68
N PRO A 508 14.72 28.06 -9.85
CA PRO A 508 15.08 29.04 -10.87
C PRO A 508 13.82 29.70 -11.45
N GLU A 509 13.77 31.02 -11.40
CA GLU A 509 12.78 31.79 -12.17
C GLU A 509 13.11 31.67 -13.66
N GLY A 510 12.11 31.31 -14.46
CA GLY A 510 12.28 31.11 -15.90
C GLY A 510 10.99 31.35 -16.66
N GLY A 511 11.13 31.62 -17.95
CA GLY A 511 10.02 31.96 -18.83
C GLY A 511 10.31 31.58 -20.27
N VAL A 512 9.27 31.67 -21.11
CA VAL A 512 9.39 31.44 -22.55
C VAL A 512 9.33 32.78 -23.26
N PHE A 513 10.29 33.00 -24.15
CA PHE A 513 10.50 34.25 -24.86
C PHE A 513 10.63 33.98 -26.36
N ARG A 514 10.23 34.96 -27.16
CA ARG A 514 10.35 34.95 -28.62
C ARG A 514 11.36 35.96 -29.09
N PHE A 515 12.15 35.56 -30.08
CA PHE A 515 13.12 36.41 -30.76
C PHE A 515 13.03 36.19 -32.27
N ASP A 516 13.34 37.19 -33.07
CA ASP A 516 13.46 37.03 -34.52
C ASP A 516 14.71 36.22 -34.88
N ALA A 517 14.93 35.95 -36.17
CA ALA A 517 16.06 35.15 -36.63
C ALA A 517 17.43 35.74 -36.23
N GLN A 518 17.53 37.05 -36.01
CA GLN A 518 18.75 37.78 -35.64
C GLN A 518 18.92 37.93 -34.11
N GLY A 519 17.98 37.42 -33.30
CA GLY A 519 18.03 37.51 -31.85
C GLY A 519 17.38 38.77 -31.26
N LYS A 520 16.67 39.57 -32.07
CA LYS A 520 15.90 40.71 -31.58
C LYS A 520 14.68 40.23 -30.81
N TYR A 521 14.43 40.84 -29.65
CA TYR A 521 13.30 40.47 -28.80
C TYR A 521 11.94 40.81 -29.43
N LEU A 522 11.03 39.83 -29.46
CA LEU A 522 9.66 39.97 -29.97
C LEU A 522 8.61 40.00 -28.85
N GLY A 523 8.81 39.27 -27.76
CA GLY A 523 7.86 39.23 -26.65
C GLY A 523 8.04 38.06 -25.70
N ARG A 524 7.35 38.10 -24.56
CA ARG A 524 7.26 37.02 -23.57
C ARG A 524 5.96 36.26 -23.78
N ILE A 525 6.01 34.95 -23.55
CA ILE A 525 4.83 34.09 -23.54
C ILE A 525 4.38 33.90 -22.10
N ASP A 526 3.17 34.35 -21.82
CA ASP A 526 2.56 34.18 -20.51
C ASP A 526 2.05 32.74 -20.35
N GLY A 527 2.66 32.03 -19.40
CA GLY A 527 2.24 30.70 -19.00
C GLY A 527 1.30 30.73 -17.79
N PRO A 528 0.80 29.56 -17.37
CA PRO A 528 0.11 29.42 -16.09
C PRO A 528 0.98 29.95 -14.93
N PRO A 529 0.37 30.43 -13.84
CA PRO A 529 1.12 30.87 -12.66
C PRO A 529 2.01 29.73 -12.14
N HIS A 530 3.24 30.07 -11.74
CA HIS A 530 4.28 29.13 -11.30
C HIS A 530 4.76 28.12 -12.34
N SER A 531 4.53 28.37 -13.62
CA SER A 531 5.04 27.53 -14.71
C SER A 531 6.57 27.43 -14.69
N ARG A 532 7.10 26.21 -14.82
CA ARG A 532 8.55 25.91 -14.90
C ARG A 532 8.87 25.21 -16.22
N PRO A 533 8.88 25.95 -17.34
CA PRO A 533 9.09 25.38 -18.66
C PRO A 533 10.44 24.63 -18.73
N ARG A 534 10.40 23.39 -19.22
CA ARG A 534 11.55 22.48 -19.33
C ARG A 534 11.93 22.14 -20.75
N GLN A 535 10.97 22.08 -21.66
CA GLN A 535 11.19 21.66 -23.04
C GLN A 535 10.20 22.35 -23.99
N LEU A 536 10.69 22.70 -25.17
CA LEU A 536 9.89 23.20 -26.29
C LEU A 536 9.85 22.14 -27.41
N LEU A 537 8.69 21.96 -28.02
CA LEU A 537 8.51 21.05 -29.14
C LEU A 537 7.77 21.76 -30.27
N ASN A 538 8.22 21.55 -31.50
CA ASN A 538 7.49 21.97 -32.70
C ASN A 538 6.56 20.84 -33.13
N TRP A 539 5.25 21.10 -33.17
CA TRP A 539 4.23 20.18 -33.64
C TRP A 539 3.37 20.86 -34.70
N ALA A 540 3.68 20.59 -35.97
CA ALA A 540 2.97 21.13 -37.14
C ALA A 540 2.82 22.67 -37.10
N GLY A 541 3.90 23.39 -36.79
CA GLY A 541 3.90 24.86 -36.70
C GLY A 541 3.36 25.40 -35.36
N LYS A 542 2.89 24.53 -34.48
CA LYS A 542 2.49 24.90 -33.11
C LYS A 542 3.62 24.62 -32.13
N VAL A 543 3.67 25.40 -31.06
CA VAL A 543 4.64 25.20 -29.98
C VAL A 543 3.98 24.50 -28.81
N LEU A 544 4.51 23.34 -28.44
CA LEU A 544 4.17 22.67 -27.20
C LEU A 544 5.24 22.96 -26.14
N ILE A 545 4.78 23.37 -24.96
CA ILE A 545 5.64 23.66 -23.81
C ILE A 545 5.38 22.59 -22.75
N ARG A 546 6.44 21.86 -22.39
CA ARG A 546 6.43 20.93 -21.27
C ARG A 546 6.94 21.63 -20.02
N ASP A 547 6.13 21.64 -18.98
CA ASP A 547 6.51 22.09 -17.65
C ASP A 547 7.12 20.91 -16.84
N ALA A 548 7.94 21.22 -15.83
CA ALA A 548 8.50 20.23 -14.91
C ALA A 548 7.40 19.42 -14.23
N ASP A 549 6.38 20.09 -13.67
CA ASP A 549 5.40 19.49 -12.77
C ASP A 549 4.07 19.16 -13.47
N ALA A 550 4.00 19.29 -14.80
CA ALA A 550 2.75 19.14 -15.54
C ALA A 550 2.46 17.72 -16.04
N THR A 551 1.16 17.39 -16.01
CA THR A 551 0.53 16.23 -16.65
C THR A 551 -0.08 16.58 -18.01
N THR A 552 0.14 17.81 -18.49
CA THR A 552 -0.40 18.33 -19.76
C THR A 552 0.68 19.14 -20.48
N LEU A 553 0.60 19.23 -21.80
CA LEU A 553 1.46 20.11 -22.58
C LEU A 553 0.69 21.38 -22.94
N GLN A 554 1.23 22.55 -22.59
CA GLN A 554 0.64 23.82 -23.00
C GLN A 554 0.86 24.00 -24.50
N ARG A 555 -0.15 24.48 -25.22
CA ARG A 555 -0.09 24.65 -26.68
C ARG A 555 -0.24 26.11 -27.04
N PHE A 556 0.61 26.58 -27.94
CA PHE A 556 0.59 27.93 -28.46
C PHE A 556 0.69 27.90 -29.99
N SER A 557 0.10 28.89 -30.64
CA SER A 557 0.36 29.13 -32.07
C SER A 557 1.80 29.60 -32.28
N ALA A 558 2.27 29.60 -33.54
CA ALA A 558 3.57 30.18 -33.90
C ALA A 558 3.72 31.66 -33.48
N ALA A 559 2.61 32.40 -33.48
CA ALA A 559 2.54 33.81 -33.08
C ALA A 559 2.49 34.02 -31.55
N GLY A 560 2.49 32.95 -30.74
CA GLY A 560 2.48 33.09 -29.29
C GLY A 560 1.09 33.17 -28.66
N THR A 561 0.01 33.00 -29.43
CA THR A 561 -1.34 32.99 -28.87
C THR A 561 -1.61 31.65 -28.16
N PRO A 562 -2.14 31.66 -26.92
CA PRO A 562 -2.46 30.44 -26.19
C PRO A 562 -3.60 29.68 -26.87
N GLU A 563 -3.44 28.37 -27.00
CA GLU A 563 -4.48 27.46 -27.47
C GLU A 563 -4.87 26.46 -26.36
N ALA A 564 -5.93 25.68 -26.61
CA ALA A 564 -6.31 24.60 -25.71
C ALA A 564 -5.12 23.64 -25.47
N PRO A 565 -4.73 23.39 -24.21
CA PRO A 565 -3.58 22.54 -23.89
C PRO A 565 -3.84 21.10 -24.31
N LEU A 566 -2.79 20.40 -24.72
CA LEU A 566 -2.86 18.99 -25.06
C LEU A 566 -2.98 18.17 -23.77
N ARG A 567 -4.17 17.59 -23.58
CA ARG A 567 -4.47 16.65 -22.51
C ARG A 567 -4.51 15.24 -23.11
N SER A 568 -3.60 14.38 -22.66
CA SER A 568 -3.57 12.98 -23.10
C SER A 568 -4.72 12.19 -22.45
N ASP A 569 -5.62 11.65 -23.28
CA ASP A 569 -6.67 10.72 -22.87
C ASP A 569 -6.07 9.42 -22.32
N LEU A 570 -4.97 8.94 -22.93
CA LEU A 570 -4.23 7.77 -22.44
C LEU A 570 -3.70 7.98 -21.01
N LEU A 571 -3.16 9.18 -20.73
CA LEU A 571 -2.68 9.51 -19.38
C LEU A 571 -3.83 9.54 -18.36
N GLN A 572 -4.98 10.11 -18.73
CA GLN A 572 -6.16 10.11 -17.86
C GLN A 572 -6.65 8.69 -17.56
N HIS A 573 -6.69 7.82 -18.58
CA HIS A 573 -7.05 6.41 -18.41
C HIS A 573 -6.05 5.66 -17.54
N LEU A 574 -4.74 5.92 -17.69
CA LEU A 574 -3.71 5.34 -16.84
C LEU A 574 -3.84 5.79 -15.39
N HIS A 575 -4.05 7.09 -15.16
CA HIS A 575 -4.24 7.64 -13.83
C HIS A 575 -5.45 7.02 -13.12
N ALA A 576 -6.60 6.94 -13.82
CA ALA A 576 -7.81 6.33 -13.28
C ALA A 576 -7.63 4.83 -12.99
N ARG A 577 -6.87 4.10 -13.82
CA ARG A 577 -6.59 2.67 -13.62
C ARG A 577 -5.72 2.44 -12.38
N GLU A 578 -4.67 3.23 -12.20
CA GLU A 578 -3.78 3.14 -11.04
C GLU A 578 -4.51 3.50 -9.74
N GLN A 579 -5.34 4.56 -9.76
CA GLN A 579 -6.20 4.91 -8.63
C GLN A 579 -7.18 3.80 -8.25
N ARG A 580 -7.85 3.18 -9.23
CA ARG A 580 -8.77 2.05 -8.99
C ARG A 580 -8.04 0.83 -8.43
N ALA A 581 -6.86 0.51 -8.97
CA ALA A 581 -6.06 -0.60 -8.47
C ALA A 581 -5.61 -0.35 -7.01
N ALA A 582 -5.12 0.85 -6.72
CA ALA A 582 -4.77 1.26 -5.36
C ALA A 582 -5.97 1.15 -4.42
N ALA A 583 -7.13 1.67 -4.81
CA ALA A 583 -8.36 1.59 -4.01
C ALA A 583 -8.81 0.15 -3.73
N LEU A 584 -8.78 -0.73 -4.73
CA LEU A 584 -9.12 -2.15 -4.55
C LEU A 584 -8.12 -2.88 -3.65
N THR A 585 -6.83 -2.61 -3.81
CA THR A 585 -5.81 -3.21 -2.92
C THR A 585 -5.94 -2.70 -1.50
N ALA A 586 -6.21 -1.42 -1.30
CA ALA A 586 -6.51 -0.85 0.00
C ALA A 586 -7.74 -1.53 0.60
N LEU A 587 -8.85 -1.61 -0.13
CA LEU A 587 -10.07 -2.28 0.33
C LEU A 587 -9.80 -3.75 0.74
N ALA A 588 -9.02 -4.49 -0.04
CA ALA A 588 -8.63 -5.87 0.29
C ALA A 588 -7.82 -5.96 1.60
N TRP A 589 -6.88 -5.04 1.81
CA TRP A 589 -6.11 -4.98 3.06
C TRP A 589 -7.00 -4.63 4.26
N HIS A 590 -7.81 -3.58 4.15
CA HIS A 590 -8.69 -3.15 5.23
C HIS A 590 -9.69 -4.26 5.61
N THR A 591 -10.31 -4.90 4.61
CA THR A 591 -11.24 -6.01 4.87
C THR A 591 -10.55 -7.20 5.54
N ALA A 592 -9.34 -7.58 5.10
CA ALA A 592 -8.58 -8.65 5.74
C ALA A 592 -8.21 -8.33 7.20
N LEU A 593 -7.76 -7.10 7.48
CA LEU A 593 -7.42 -6.66 8.83
C LEU A 593 -8.64 -6.60 9.74
N ILE A 594 -9.77 -6.09 9.26
CA ILE A 594 -11.03 -6.03 10.00
C ILE A 594 -11.53 -7.45 10.34
N VAL A 595 -11.50 -8.38 9.38
CA VAL A 595 -11.92 -9.78 9.60
C VAL A 595 -11.06 -10.43 10.69
N LEU A 596 -9.74 -10.23 10.64
CA LEU A 596 -8.84 -10.76 11.66
C LEU A 596 -9.08 -10.12 13.03
N LEU A 597 -9.30 -8.80 13.08
CA LEU A 597 -9.64 -8.10 14.32
C LEU A 597 -10.95 -8.59 14.93
N LEU A 598 -11.98 -8.83 14.12
CA LEU A 598 -13.22 -9.43 14.62
C LEU A 598 -13.01 -10.85 15.14
N LEU A 599 -12.18 -11.64 14.45
CA LEU A 599 -11.91 -13.01 14.84
C LEU A 599 -11.11 -13.07 16.16
N THR A 600 -10.16 -12.15 16.38
CA THR A 600 -9.44 -12.03 17.66
C THR A 600 -10.36 -11.60 18.79
N LEU A 601 -11.17 -10.54 18.59
CA LEU A 601 -12.11 -10.05 19.59
C LEU A 601 -13.18 -11.09 19.92
N GLY A 602 -13.72 -11.78 18.92
CA GLY A 602 -14.70 -12.86 19.10
C GLY A 602 -14.10 -14.05 19.85
N ALA A 603 -12.88 -14.49 19.50
CA ALA A 603 -12.19 -15.57 20.18
C ALA A 603 -11.82 -15.18 21.64
N ALA A 604 -11.36 -13.96 21.88
CA ALA A 604 -11.09 -13.44 23.21
C ALA A 604 -12.37 -13.34 24.07
N GLY A 605 -13.46 -12.85 23.49
CA GLY A 605 -14.77 -12.77 24.16
C GLY A 605 -15.33 -14.15 24.52
N THR A 606 -15.23 -15.11 23.61
CA THR A 606 -15.63 -16.50 23.90
C THR A 606 -14.73 -17.14 24.95
N ALA A 607 -13.41 -16.91 24.90
CA ALA A 607 -12.50 -17.35 25.95
C ALA A 607 -12.90 -16.78 27.32
N TYR A 608 -13.14 -15.46 27.41
CA TYR A 608 -13.60 -14.82 28.65
C TYR A 608 -14.91 -15.43 29.17
N LEU A 609 -15.90 -15.65 28.29
CA LEU A 609 -17.16 -16.26 28.65
C LEU A 609 -16.98 -17.70 29.17
N GLN A 610 -16.16 -18.50 28.50
CA GLN A 610 -15.91 -19.88 28.94
C GLN A 610 -15.10 -19.94 30.24
N ARG A 611 -14.18 -18.99 30.46
CA ARG A 611 -13.50 -18.83 31.76
C ARG A 611 -14.51 -18.52 32.87
N ALA A 612 -15.39 -17.55 32.66
CA ALA A 612 -16.45 -17.22 33.62
C ALA A 612 -17.36 -18.44 33.89
N ARG A 613 -17.81 -19.15 32.86
CA ARG A 613 -18.58 -20.39 32.99
C ARG A 613 -17.85 -21.45 33.82
N SER A 614 -16.56 -21.64 33.59
CA SER A 614 -15.78 -22.64 34.33
C SER A 614 -15.64 -22.32 35.84
N LEU A 615 -15.66 -21.04 36.20
CA LEU A 615 -15.61 -20.59 37.60
C LEU A 615 -16.97 -20.73 38.29
N VAL A 616 -18.05 -20.33 37.62
CA VAL A 616 -19.42 -20.40 38.16
C VAL A 616 -19.84 -21.84 38.43
N TYR A 617 -19.51 -22.77 37.53
CA TYR A 617 -19.87 -24.19 37.65
C TYR A 617 -18.81 -25.05 38.36
N LYS A 618 -17.80 -24.43 39.01
CA LYS A 618 -16.74 -25.19 39.70
C LYS A 618 -17.26 -25.99 40.88
N SER A 619 -18.31 -25.51 41.56
CA SER A 619 -18.91 -26.17 42.73
C SER A 619 -19.98 -27.19 42.28
N LYS A 620 -19.83 -28.46 42.69
CA LYS A 620 -20.81 -29.54 42.41
C LYS A 620 -21.97 -29.49 43.41
N ARG A 621 -22.74 -28.41 43.45
CA ARG A 621 -23.85 -28.22 44.41
C ARG A 621 -25.25 -28.55 43.86
N GLU A 622 -25.38 -28.75 42.56
CA GLU A 622 -26.68 -28.90 41.90
C GLU A 622 -27.32 -30.25 42.22
N ARG A 623 -28.56 -30.25 42.73
CA ARG A 623 -29.38 -31.47 42.92
C ARG A 623 -30.57 -31.42 41.97
N GLY A 624 -31.21 -32.57 41.72
CA GLY A 624 -32.47 -32.59 40.99
C GLY A 624 -33.59 -31.92 41.78
N ALA A 625 -34.63 -31.45 41.08
CA ALA A 625 -35.89 -31.05 41.68
C ALA A 625 -36.67 -32.28 42.14
N GLU A 626 -37.31 -32.19 43.31
CA GLU A 626 -38.26 -33.19 43.80
C GLU A 626 -39.55 -33.16 42.96
N PRO A 627 -40.35 -34.24 42.90
CA PRO A 627 -41.61 -34.24 42.15
C PRO A 627 -42.62 -33.23 42.71
N ILE A 628 -43.13 -32.34 41.86
CA ILE A 628 -44.08 -31.29 42.26
C ILE A 628 -45.44 -31.83 42.73
N ASP A 629 -45.84 -33.02 42.29
CA ASP A 629 -47.16 -33.60 42.57
C ASP A 629 -47.40 -33.82 44.07
N ALA A 630 -46.35 -34.14 44.83
CA ALA A 630 -46.44 -34.38 46.27
C ALA A 630 -46.76 -33.10 47.08
N ILE A 631 -46.49 -31.92 46.52
CA ILE A 631 -46.60 -30.63 47.18
C ILE A 631 -47.52 -29.66 46.45
N ALA A 632 -48.03 -30.04 45.28
CA ALA A 632 -48.85 -29.22 44.38
C ALA A 632 -50.03 -28.53 45.09
N ALA A 633 -50.72 -29.25 45.99
CA ALA A 633 -51.85 -28.72 46.76
C ALA A 633 -51.46 -27.66 47.81
N SER A 634 -50.18 -27.56 48.19
CA SER A 634 -49.67 -26.62 49.18
C SER A 634 -48.90 -25.44 48.59
N VAL A 635 -48.70 -25.41 47.25
CA VAL A 635 -48.02 -24.30 46.58
C VAL A 635 -48.99 -23.14 46.39
N ARG A 636 -48.69 -21.99 47.01
CA ARG A 636 -49.37 -20.72 46.72
C ARG A 636 -48.65 -19.99 45.60
N TRP A 637 -49.32 -19.79 44.47
CA TRP A 637 -48.72 -19.18 43.27
C TRP A 637 -48.90 -17.66 43.25
N LEU A 638 -47.84 -16.95 42.85
CA LEU A 638 -47.88 -15.51 42.67
C LEU A 638 -48.42 -15.18 41.27
N PRO A 639 -49.51 -14.40 41.13
CA PRO A 639 -50.03 -14.04 39.82
C PRO A 639 -49.03 -13.16 39.06
N SER A 640 -48.87 -13.46 37.77
CA SER A 640 -48.12 -12.62 36.84
C SER A 640 -48.88 -11.32 36.56
N LEU A 641 -48.16 -10.28 36.10
CA LEU A 641 -48.77 -8.98 35.85
C LEU A 641 -49.71 -9.04 34.61
N ALA A 642 -51.03 -8.91 34.82
CA ALA A 642 -52.06 -9.11 33.78
C ALA A 642 -51.86 -8.28 32.49
N ASP A 643 -51.41 -7.02 32.60
CA ASP A 643 -51.19 -6.12 31.46
C ASP A 643 -49.76 -6.15 30.87
N ARG A 644 -48.92 -7.14 31.23
CA ARG A 644 -47.50 -7.19 30.80
C ARG A 644 -47.34 -7.11 29.28
N GLN A 645 -48.11 -7.91 28.54
CA GLN A 645 -48.02 -7.94 27.07
C GLN A 645 -48.42 -6.60 26.44
N ARG A 646 -49.49 -5.96 26.93
CA ARG A 646 -49.95 -4.65 26.46
C ARG A 646 -48.91 -3.56 26.74
N ARG A 647 -48.27 -3.57 27.91
CA ARG A 647 -47.17 -2.64 28.24
C ARG A 647 -45.96 -2.82 27.33
N LEU A 648 -45.53 -4.07 27.11
CA LEU A 648 -44.41 -4.36 26.21
C LEU A 648 -44.70 -3.96 24.76
N ALA A 649 -45.92 -4.19 24.28
CA ALA A 649 -46.35 -3.76 22.94
C ALA A 649 -46.28 -2.23 22.79
N ARG A 650 -46.75 -1.46 23.79
CA ARG A 650 -46.63 0.01 23.79
C ARG A 650 -45.18 0.49 23.78
N THR A 651 -44.30 -0.14 24.57
CA THR A 651 -42.88 0.21 24.57
C THR A 651 -42.19 -0.12 23.23
N ALA A 652 -42.55 -1.24 22.60
CA ALA A 652 -42.02 -1.62 21.29
C ALA A 652 -42.51 -0.66 20.19
N ALA A 653 -43.78 -0.26 20.22
CA ALA A 653 -44.34 0.72 19.30
C ALA A 653 -43.67 2.10 19.47
N GLY A 654 -43.50 2.57 20.71
CA GLY A 654 -42.80 3.82 21.00
C GLY A 654 -41.34 3.82 20.53
N TYR A 655 -40.61 2.72 20.78
CA TYR A 655 -39.25 2.54 20.27
C TYR A 655 -39.20 2.56 18.74
N GLY A 656 -40.12 1.84 18.08
CA GLY A 656 -40.22 1.81 16.62
C GLY A 656 -40.44 3.22 16.03
N LEU A 657 -41.31 4.02 16.64
CA LEU A 657 -41.56 5.40 16.21
C LEU A 657 -40.32 6.29 16.37
N VAL A 658 -39.63 6.23 17.51
CA VAL A 658 -38.39 6.98 17.73
C VAL A 658 -37.29 6.57 16.74
N ALA A 659 -37.14 5.26 16.49
CA ALA A 659 -36.17 4.75 15.50
C ALA A 659 -36.48 5.27 14.09
N LEU A 660 -37.76 5.30 13.70
CA LEU A 660 -38.20 5.82 12.41
C LEU A 660 -37.94 7.32 12.27
N VAL A 661 -38.20 8.10 13.33
CA VAL A 661 -37.90 9.54 13.38
C VAL A 661 -36.39 9.79 13.25
N LEU A 662 -35.55 9.04 13.95
CA LEU A 662 -34.08 9.17 13.85
C LEU A 662 -33.57 8.86 12.44
N LEU A 663 -34.10 7.81 11.79
CA LEU A 663 -33.75 7.48 10.41
C LEU A 663 -34.22 8.56 9.43
N ALA A 664 -35.44 9.08 9.60
CA ALA A 664 -35.97 10.17 8.77
C ALA A 664 -35.15 11.47 8.92
N LEU A 665 -34.75 11.83 10.15
CA LEU A 665 -33.86 12.96 10.41
C LEU A 665 -32.48 12.77 9.75
N GLY A 666 -31.93 11.54 9.77
CA GLY A 666 -30.67 11.24 9.09
C GLY A 666 -30.76 11.41 7.58
N ILE A 667 -31.89 11.00 6.97
CA ILE A 667 -32.16 11.22 5.54
C ILE A 667 -32.27 12.72 5.24
N ALA A 668 -33.01 13.48 6.06
CA ALA A 668 -33.16 14.93 5.91
C ALA A 668 -31.80 15.67 6.02
N ALA A 669 -30.91 15.19 6.90
CA ALA A 669 -29.56 15.71 7.06
C ALA A 669 -28.57 15.27 5.97
N ARG A 670 -29.02 14.56 4.92
CA ARG A 670 -28.19 14.04 3.81
C ARG A 670 -26.99 13.19 4.27
N ILE A 671 -27.18 12.41 5.33
CA ILE A 671 -26.18 11.46 5.82
C ILE A 671 -25.93 10.38 4.76
N SER A 672 -24.68 9.93 4.60
CA SER A 672 -24.33 8.88 3.63
C SER A 672 -25.09 7.57 3.86
N SER A 673 -25.32 6.82 2.78
CA SER A 673 -26.03 5.53 2.81
C SER A 673 -25.39 4.51 3.76
N ALA A 674 -24.06 4.50 3.89
CA ALA A 674 -23.35 3.61 4.81
C ALA A 674 -23.66 3.93 6.28
N HIS A 675 -23.73 5.21 6.65
CA HIS A 675 -24.05 5.63 8.01
C HIS A 675 -25.53 5.37 8.34
N LEU A 676 -26.44 5.51 7.37
CA LEU A 676 -27.85 5.13 7.52
C LEU A 676 -28.01 3.61 7.73
N LEU A 677 -27.27 2.80 6.97
CA LEU A 677 -27.26 1.34 7.15
C LEU A 677 -26.74 0.96 8.55
N ALA A 678 -25.66 1.60 9.01
CA ALA A 678 -25.13 1.38 10.36
C ALA A 678 -26.17 1.74 11.44
N ALA A 679 -26.87 2.87 11.30
CA ALA A 679 -27.92 3.28 12.21
C ALA A 679 -29.08 2.26 12.24
N LEU A 680 -29.55 1.82 11.07
CA LEU A 680 -30.61 0.81 10.96
C LEU A 680 -30.21 -0.50 11.67
N LEU A 681 -28.98 -0.97 11.45
CA LEU A 681 -28.47 -2.17 12.09
C LEU A 681 -28.44 -2.00 13.61
N ALA A 682 -27.87 -0.90 14.12
CA ALA A 682 -27.80 -0.64 15.56
C ALA A 682 -29.20 -0.58 16.22
N LEU A 683 -30.19 -0.01 15.53
CA LEU A 683 -31.57 0.10 16.01
C LEU A 683 -32.36 -1.23 15.94
N SER A 684 -31.98 -2.14 15.03
CA SER A 684 -32.64 -3.45 14.92
C SER A 684 -32.43 -4.35 16.14
N GLY A 685 -31.29 -4.21 16.83
CA GLY A 685 -30.94 -5.02 17.99
C GLY A 685 -31.93 -4.87 19.16
N PRO A 686 -32.14 -3.65 19.70
CA PRO A 686 -33.11 -3.43 20.76
C PRO A 686 -34.55 -3.78 20.36
N ALA A 687 -34.93 -3.57 19.10
CA ALA A 687 -36.23 -4.02 18.58
C ALA A 687 -36.39 -5.54 18.68
N ALA A 688 -35.39 -6.31 18.25
CA ALA A 688 -35.38 -7.77 18.38
C ALA A 688 -35.41 -8.21 19.86
N ALA A 689 -34.69 -7.52 20.75
CA ALA A 689 -34.71 -7.80 22.18
C ALA A 689 -36.10 -7.59 22.81
N LEU A 690 -36.80 -6.50 22.46
CA LEU A 690 -38.17 -6.23 22.92
C LEU A 690 -39.15 -7.29 22.40
N TRP A 691 -39.00 -7.69 21.14
CA TRP A 691 -39.83 -8.73 20.53
C TRP A 691 -39.64 -10.11 21.19
N LEU A 692 -38.40 -10.49 21.52
CA LEU A 692 -38.10 -11.72 22.27
C LEU A 692 -38.73 -11.69 23.69
N LEU A 693 -38.72 -10.54 24.35
CA LEU A 693 -39.34 -10.36 25.67
C LEU A 693 -40.87 -10.40 25.61
N TYR A 694 -41.45 -9.88 24.54
CA TYR A 694 -42.89 -9.93 24.27
C TYR A 694 -43.38 -11.37 24.09
N ARG A 695 -42.63 -12.20 23.36
CA ARG A 695 -42.94 -13.63 23.17
C ARG A 695 -42.60 -14.51 24.38
N GLY A 696 -41.66 -14.10 25.22
CA GLY A 696 -41.21 -14.89 26.36
C GLY A 696 -42.18 -14.89 27.55
N SER A 697 -42.41 -16.07 28.13
CA SER A 697 -43.10 -16.20 29.42
C SER A 697 -42.25 -15.60 30.55
N PRO A 698 -42.83 -14.86 31.51
CA PRO A 698 -42.10 -14.31 32.66
C PRO A 698 -41.68 -15.40 33.67
N GLY A 699 -42.16 -16.64 33.51
CA GLY A 699 -42.01 -17.70 34.51
C GLY A 699 -43.07 -17.62 35.61
N HIS A 700 -42.94 -18.47 36.62
CA HIS A 700 -43.86 -18.52 37.77
C HIS A 700 -43.09 -18.62 39.08
N ILE A 701 -43.61 -17.97 40.12
CA ILE A 701 -43.08 -18.03 41.49
C ILE A 701 -44.16 -18.62 42.38
N GLY A 702 -43.81 -19.65 43.15
CA GLY A 702 -44.66 -20.24 44.17
C GLY A 702 -43.97 -20.26 45.54
N THR A 703 -44.76 -20.35 46.59
CA THR A 703 -44.29 -20.54 47.97
C THR A 703 -44.95 -21.77 48.58
N ALA A 704 -44.17 -22.66 49.20
CA ALA A 704 -44.66 -23.89 49.81
C ALA A 704 -43.81 -24.25 51.03
N GLY A 705 -44.41 -24.33 52.22
CA GLY A 705 -43.72 -24.80 53.45
C GLY A 705 -42.43 -24.07 53.81
N GLY A 706 -42.33 -22.76 53.58
CA GLY A 706 -41.09 -21.99 53.81
C GLY A 706 -40.03 -22.10 52.70
N GLN A 707 -40.33 -22.82 51.61
CA GLN A 707 -39.48 -22.94 50.43
C GLN A 707 -40.07 -22.15 49.24
N LEU A 708 -39.18 -21.73 48.34
CA LEU A 708 -39.54 -21.06 47.11
C LEU A 708 -39.57 -22.06 45.95
N VAL A 709 -40.63 -22.01 45.14
CA VAL A 709 -40.76 -22.73 43.87
C VAL A 709 -40.51 -21.74 42.75
N LEU A 710 -39.46 -21.96 41.95
CA LEU A 710 -39.22 -21.17 40.75
C LEU A 710 -39.50 -22.00 39.51
N VAL A 711 -40.21 -21.42 38.56
CA VAL A 711 -40.41 -21.96 37.21
C VAL A 711 -39.85 -20.97 36.20
N ASP A 712 -38.87 -21.37 35.41
CA ASP A 712 -38.29 -20.50 34.39
C ASP A 712 -39.19 -20.34 33.15
N HIS A 713 -38.78 -19.48 32.23
CA HIS A 713 -39.48 -19.24 30.96
C HIS A 713 -39.60 -20.49 30.05
N ARG A 714 -38.87 -21.58 30.32
CA ARG A 714 -38.93 -22.86 29.58
C ARG A 714 -39.89 -23.85 30.22
N GLY A 715 -40.48 -23.52 31.37
CA GLY A 715 -41.30 -24.44 32.16
C GLY A 715 -40.49 -25.39 33.03
N VAL A 716 -39.20 -25.12 33.27
CA VAL A 716 -38.37 -25.95 34.16
C VAL A 716 -38.51 -25.44 35.59
N TYR A 717 -38.83 -26.32 36.54
CA TYR A 717 -39.04 -25.96 37.94
C TYR A 717 -37.96 -26.47 38.90
N HIS A 718 -37.77 -25.75 40.00
CA HIS A 718 -36.95 -26.17 41.13
C HIS A 718 -37.43 -25.57 42.46
N PHE A 719 -37.28 -26.35 43.54
CA PHE A 719 -37.48 -25.96 44.95
C PHE A 719 -36.18 -25.55 45.63
N GLY A 720 -36.22 -24.51 46.47
CA GLY A 720 -35.05 -24.10 47.24
C GLY A 720 -35.41 -23.19 48.42
N ALA A 721 -34.59 -23.28 49.47
CA ALA A 721 -34.61 -22.41 50.64
C ALA A 721 -33.18 -22.04 51.03
N ASP A 722 -33.04 -20.99 51.84
CA ASP A 722 -31.80 -20.53 52.46
C ASP A 722 -30.61 -20.47 51.49
N ALA A 723 -29.48 -21.08 51.85
CA ALA A 723 -28.22 -21.06 51.11
C ALA A 723 -28.29 -21.62 49.67
N ARG A 724 -29.40 -22.29 49.29
CA ARG A 724 -29.61 -22.78 47.91
C ARG A 724 -30.29 -21.74 47.02
N LEU A 725 -30.98 -20.77 47.61
CA LEU A 725 -31.58 -19.66 46.91
C LEU A 725 -30.51 -18.61 46.65
N LEU A 726 -30.35 -18.23 45.38
CA LEU A 726 -29.40 -17.22 44.96
C LEU A 726 -30.15 -16.01 44.42
N HIS A 727 -29.72 -14.82 44.81
CA HIS A 727 -30.39 -13.60 44.39
C HIS A 727 -29.42 -12.48 44.03
N ARG A 728 -29.82 -11.65 43.07
CA ARG A 728 -29.14 -10.38 42.76
C ARG A 728 -30.08 -9.42 42.04
N GLY A 729 -30.44 -8.34 42.72
CA GLY A 729 -31.38 -7.35 42.15
C GLY A 729 -32.70 -8.03 41.77
N PRO A 730 -33.20 -7.88 40.52
CA PRO A 730 -34.45 -8.49 40.07
C PRO A 730 -34.31 -9.96 39.63
N PHE A 731 -33.18 -10.62 39.91
CA PHE A 731 -32.96 -12.01 39.50
C PHE A 731 -32.98 -12.94 40.72
N LEU A 732 -33.83 -13.95 40.64
CA LEU A 732 -33.95 -15.06 41.60
C LEU A 732 -33.53 -16.35 40.90
N MET A 733 -32.75 -17.18 41.59
CA MET A 733 -32.14 -18.35 40.96
C MET A 733 -32.05 -19.51 41.95
N ILE A 734 -32.41 -20.70 41.51
CA ILE A 734 -32.16 -21.96 42.21
C ILE A 734 -31.43 -22.86 41.22
N ASP A 735 -30.15 -23.13 41.48
CA ASP A 735 -29.28 -23.81 40.50
C ASP A 735 -29.40 -23.14 39.10
N ASP A 736 -29.76 -23.85 38.03
CA ASP A 736 -29.92 -23.24 36.70
C ASP A 736 -31.30 -22.61 36.42
N VAL A 737 -32.26 -22.77 37.32
CA VAL A 737 -33.59 -22.19 37.14
C VAL A 737 -33.51 -20.72 37.52
N VAL A 738 -33.54 -19.86 36.50
CA VAL A 738 -33.40 -18.41 36.63
C VAL A 738 -34.71 -17.73 36.28
N LEU A 739 -35.18 -16.90 37.19
CA LEU A 739 -36.39 -16.10 37.03
C LEU A 739 -36.08 -14.61 37.21
N PHE A 740 -36.69 -13.79 36.36
CA PHE A 740 -36.64 -12.34 36.43
C PHE A 740 -37.92 -11.82 37.10
N SER A 741 -37.81 -11.28 38.31
CA SER A 741 -38.94 -10.80 39.11
C SER A 741 -39.48 -9.44 38.64
N GLY A 742 -38.72 -8.71 37.80
CA GLY A 742 -39.12 -7.43 37.22
C GLY A 742 -38.38 -6.23 37.79
N ASN A 743 -38.33 -5.14 37.01
CA ASN A 743 -37.84 -3.83 37.45
C ASN A 743 -38.78 -2.71 36.95
N CYS A 744 -38.42 -1.44 37.16
CA CYS A 744 -39.27 -0.32 36.78
C CYS A 744 -39.52 -0.24 35.25
N LEU A 745 -38.54 -0.61 34.44
CA LEU A 745 -38.62 -0.55 32.97
C LEU A 745 -39.34 -1.77 32.38
N LEU A 746 -39.17 -2.94 33.02
CA LEU A 746 -39.65 -4.24 32.60
C LEU A 746 -40.31 -4.95 33.80
N PRO A 747 -41.53 -4.55 34.20
CA PRO A 747 -42.24 -5.20 35.29
C PRO A 747 -42.69 -6.62 34.87
N ALA A 748 -42.46 -7.61 35.73
CA ALA A 748 -42.86 -9.00 35.50
C ALA A 748 -43.92 -9.46 36.53
N PHE A 749 -43.71 -9.13 37.80
CA PHE A 749 -44.64 -9.44 38.90
C PHE A 749 -44.98 -8.18 39.71
N PRO A 750 -46.11 -8.17 40.47
CA PRO A 750 -46.48 -7.06 41.33
C PRO A 750 -45.45 -6.82 42.45
N SER A 751 -44.85 -5.64 42.47
CA SER A 751 -43.76 -5.28 43.39
C SER A 751 -44.16 -5.24 44.88
N ARG A 752 -45.45 -5.03 45.17
CA ARG A 752 -46.00 -5.14 46.53
C ARG A 752 -46.01 -6.59 47.02
N ARG A 753 -46.58 -7.51 46.24
CA ARG A 753 -46.66 -8.93 46.60
C ARG A 753 -45.29 -9.62 46.64
N LEU A 754 -44.36 -9.23 45.77
CA LEU A 754 -42.96 -9.70 45.84
C LEU A 754 -42.29 -9.33 47.17
N ARG A 755 -42.53 -8.11 47.68
CA ARG A 755 -41.97 -7.68 48.98
C ARG A 755 -42.62 -8.38 50.16
N GLU A 756 -43.92 -8.61 50.10
CA GLU A 756 -44.68 -9.22 51.20
C GLU A 756 -44.44 -10.75 51.29
N GLN A 757 -44.42 -11.47 50.17
CA GLN A 757 -44.42 -12.95 50.16
C GLN A 757 -43.07 -13.59 49.80
N VAL A 758 -42.24 -12.92 48.98
CA VAL A 758 -41.01 -13.52 48.42
C VAL A 758 -39.76 -12.98 49.12
N ALA A 759 -39.70 -11.67 49.41
CA ALA A 759 -38.52 -11.06 50.05
C ALA A 759 -38.11 -11.67 51.40
N PRO A 760 -39.04 -12.05 52.31
CA PRO A 760 -38.66 -12.70 53.58
C PRO A 760 -37.92 -14.02 53.37
N LEU A 761 -38.37 -14.83 52.41
CA LEU A 761 -37.75 -16.12 52.05
C LEU A 761 -36.42 -15.92 51.30
N VAL A 762 -36.27 -14.80 50.58
CA VAL A 762 -35.03 -14.46 49.86
C VAL A 762 -33.94 -13.96 50.80
N GLY A 763 -34.29 -13.40 51.96
CA GLY A 763 -33.35 -12.86 52.95
C GLY A 763 -32.33 -13.89 53.48
N GLY A 764 -32.70 -15.18 53.52
CA GLY A 764 -31.80 -16.28 53.88
C GLY A 764 -30.91 -16.78 52.73
N GLY A 765 -31.07 -16.23 51.52
CA GLY A 765 -30.35 -16.61 50.31
C GLY A 765 -28.96 -16.00 50.16
N ILE A 766 -28.15 -16.54 49.25
CA ILE A 766 -26.80 -16.03 48.96
C ILE A 766 -26.87 -14.97 47.86
N ARG A 767 -26.31 -13.79 48.14
CA ARG A 767 -26.16 -12.72 47.15
C ARG A 767 -25.02 -13.04 46.18
N VAL A 768 -25.33 -13.22 44.90
CA VAL A 768 -24.33 -13.55 43.86
C VAL A 768 -23.78 -12.32 43.13
N ASP A 769 -22.63 -12.46 42.49
CA ASP A 769 -22.03 -11.43 41.66
C ASP A 769 -22.71 -11.32 40.27
N ARG A 770 -22.50 -10.19 39.59
CA ARG A 770 -23.12 -9.92 38.27
C ARG A 770 -22.69 -10.94 37.20
N LYS A 771 -21.46 -11.49 37.27
CA LYS A 771 -20.97 -12.44 36.25
C LYS A 771 -21.68 -13.78 36.38
N THR A 772 -21.93 -14.24 37.61
CA THR A 772 -22.75 -15.45 37.86
C THR A 772 -24.14 -15.32 37.27
N VAL A 773 -24.80 -14.18 37.47
CA VAL A 773 -26.13 -13.91 36.89
C VAL A 773 -26.09 -13.99 35.37
N ALA A 774 -25.16 -13.27 34.72
CA ALA A 774 -25.02 -13.24 33.27
C ALA A 774 -24.74 -14.63 32.68
N VAL A 775 -23.86 -15.40 33.31
CA VAL A 775 -23.51 -16.77 32.87
C VAL A 775 -24.73 -17.68 32.90
N ARG A 776 -25.51 -17.67 34.00
CA ARG A 776 -26.69 -18.53 34.14
C ARG A 776 -27.84 -18.09 33.24
N LEU A 777 -28.04 -16.79 33.03
CA LEU A 777 -29.00 -16.27 32.03
C LEU A 777 -28.65 -16.72 30.60
N LEU A 778 -27.36 -16.69 30.23
CA LEU A 778 -26.90 -17.21 28.95
C LEU A 778 -27.06 -18.73 28.85
N GLN A 779 -26.84 -19.45 29.95
CA GLN A 779 -27.00 -20.91 29.99
C GLN A 779 -28.46 -21.35 29.85
N SER A 780 -29.39 -20.67 30.53
CA SER A 780 -30.82 -20.95 30.40
C SER A 780 -31.43 -20.41 29.11
N ARG A 781 -30.65 -19.67 28.29
CA ARG A 781 -31.11 -18.94 27.10
C ARG A 781 -32.25 -17.97 27.42
N HIS A 782 -32.17 -17.33 28.59
CA HIS A 782 -33.18 -16.40 29.06
C HIS A 782 -33.41 -15.28 28.02
N PRO A 783 -34.67 -14.86 27.72
CA PRO A 783 -34.97 -13.86 26.70
C PRO A 783 -34.18 -12.56 26.84
N LEU A 784 -33.95 -12.10 28.08
CA LEU A 784 -33.09 -10.94 28.37
C LEU A 784 -31.64 -11.11 27.90
N ALA A 785 -31.04 -12.28 28.09
CA ALA A 785 -29.67 -12.53 27.66
C ALA A 785 -29.55 -12.73 26.15
N VAL A 786 -30.53 -13.40 25.53
CA VAL A 786 -30.57 -13.53 24.06
C VAL A 786 -30.80 -12.16 23.41
N GLY A 787 -31.70 -11.35 23.97
CA GLY A 787 -31.92 -9.97 23.52
C GLY A 787 -30.67 -9.09 23.65
N ALA A 788 -29.97 -9.16 24.79
CA ALA A 788 -28.71 -8.44 24.99
C ALA A 788 -27.58 -8.92 24.07
N ALA A 789 -27.54 -10.20 23.71
CA ALA A 789 -26.59 -10.71 22.72
C ALA A 789 -26.94 -10.23 21.31
N ALA A 790 -28.22 -10.20 20.94
CA ALA A 790 -28.69 -9.68 19.66
C ALA A 790 -28.40 -8.18 19.51
N THR A 791 -28.59 -7.38 20.57
CA THR A 791 -28.24 -5.96 20.55
C THR A 791 -26.75 -5.74 20.36
N LEU A 792 -25.91 -6.49 21.08
CA LEU A 792 -24.46 -6.39 20.95
C LEU A 792 -23.97 -6.81 19.56
N ALA A 793 -24.55 -7.87 18.99
CA ALA A 793 -24.24 -8.31 17.62
C ALA A 793 -24.63 -7.25 16.58
N ALA A 794 -25.81 -6.64 16.72
CA ALA A 794 -26.29 -5.57 15.85
C ALA A 794 -25.40 -4.32 15.90
N VAL A 795 -24.96 -3.91 17.10
CA VAL A 795 -24.02 -2.79 17.29
C VAL A 795 -22.64 -3.09 16.69
N LEU A 796 -22.13 -4.31 16.87
CA LEU A 796 -20.86 -4.72 16.26
C LEU A 796 -20.93 -4.70 14.72
N LEU A 797 -22.05 -5.14 14.15
CA LEU A 797 -22.28 -5.09 12.71
C LEU A 797 -22.33 -3.64 12.21
N ALA A 798 -22.99 -2.75 12.94
CA ALA A 798 -23.05 -1.32 12.63
C ALA A 798 -21.66 -0.66 12.66
N LEU A 799 -20.86 -0.94 13.70
CA LEU A 799 -19.49 -0.43 13.81
C LEU A 799 -18.60 -0.94 12.65
N LEU A 800 -18.78 -2.18 12.23
CA LEU A 800 -18.06 -2.72 11.08
C LEU A 800 -18.38 -1.97 9.78
N VAL A 801 -19.66 -1.68 9.54
CA VAL A 801 -20.08 -0.89 8.36
C VAL A 801 -19.41 0.48 8.40
N LEU A 802 -19.38 1.15 9.56
CA LEU A 802 -18.73 2.45 9.71
C LEU A 802 -17.22 2.38 9.42
N CYS A 803 -16.51 1.40 9.98
CA CYS A 803 -15.07 1.23 9.75
C CYS A 803 -14.71 0.95 8.29
N VAL A 804 -15.55 0.22 7.55
CA VAL A 804 -15.34 -0.05 6.11
C VAL A 804 -15.65 1.19 5.27
N SER A 805 -16.57 2.04 5.71
CA SER A 805 -17.04 3.22 4.98
C SER A 805 -16.23 4.50 5.23
N ALA A 806 -15.33 4.50 6.22
CA ALA A 806 -14.52 5.66 6.54
C ALA A 806 -13.51 5.93 5.41
N PRO A 807 -13.51 7.13 4.79
CA PRO A 807 -12.45 7.53 3.89
C PRO A 807 -11.18 7.72 4.74
N PHE A 808 -10.16 6.90 4.50
CA PHE A 808 -8.84 7.06 5.10
C PHE A 808 -7.83 7.51 4.03
#